data_AF-A0A1Y3NFT3-F1
#
_entry.id   AF-A0A1Y3NFT3-F1
#
_cell.length_a   1.000
_cell.length_b   1.000
_cell.length_c   1.000
_cell.angle_alpha   90.00
_cell.angle_beta   90.00
_cell.angle_gamma   90.00
#
_symmetry.space_group_name_H-M   'P 1'
#
loop_
_entity.id
_entity.type
_entity.pdbx_description
1 polymer ?
#
loop_
_entity_poly.entity_id
_entity_poly.type
_entity_poly.pdbx_seq_one_letter_code
_entity_poly.pdbx_strand_id
1 'polypeptide(L)'
;YGVTSSDSFYKRDRAEIFKLTDNEVAVFKITLPEDEFALLKERAKNSGSGSSNLVIDFAIKLNEILNVIQQIEFNKVYPDSDYVNLLPELKIGDDGLPKINVNRLLGGYNFNIYSYLDDLQNDPSSVQYKIYSSHPEFDIYKIVDILKGMKMSDDVDSEYKKLLNDTYEKITSSKRNEKRDTVPNGDENILEDEDSEFKTKNATLSVDIRENKKFKKVTFKLGGHSSRVYSKLGFNIKIRGNEKLYGRSQFKIRPDASEPTFLRSKLVSDIHNRLGLQCISSNYITLYINDEYMGLYILNDAYKPSWIEEEYGEKDTKTLYRCDSLVDFNPMFSFGCVNEDEEVTDDTQWIEFLTAVNAAKTPSDLEDIFDVDQFLTELAIDYLLGSVDHFTNPLIGHNFSLYKQSNGKWIYLSYDFDLDVGQGGQKINASFDEFIRNSQLIDILILNDPSRFEKILKKVVTEVFNPATLFPHIDEMKKLIKPYVEKDKTPDANGNYPGRINTSANDFYTLEEWDSNSEFTKINTAYGIKDWILRKYRFVCNYYEIDCDPTYMDENSNSGNVTTIIIPTPTTTVDITTSVDIETTTVAENTTSIDVEIETPTTSSSAEEEKRRCWSELIGYKCCPPDVTTVYDKDEYGEWGYDFKTKEWCGLTMLEESPTTEDCWSEKLGYPCCMGCKVYEVDNDGSWGYELNHWCGIQSHCEK
;
A
#
# COMPACT_ATOMS: atom_id res chain seq x y z
N TYR A 1 -27.98 -0.44 -32.11
CA TYR A 1 -27.14 -1.66 -32.18
C TYR A 1 -25.94 -1.38 -33.05
N GLY A 2 -24.88 -0.84 -32.44
CA GLY A 2 -23.55 -0.77 -33.03
C GLY A 2 -22.60 -1.24 -31.95
N VAL A 3 -22.20 -2.50 -32.02
CA VAL A 3 -21.16 -3.08 -31.17
C VAL A 3 -19.84 -2.54 -31.74
N THR A 4 -19.29 -1.48 -31.15
CA THR A 4 -17.87 -1.18 -31.30
C THR A 4 -17.14 -2.20 -30.44
N SER A 5 -16.39 -3.08 -31.08
CA SER A 5 -15.71 -4.22 -30.46
C SER A 5 -14.77 -3.75 -29.35
N SER A 6 -15.08 -4.12 -28.09
CA SER A 6 -14.13 -4.11 -26.98
C SER A 6 -13.05 -5.20 -27.11
N ASP A 7 -13.03 -5.95 -28.22
CA ASP A 7 -12.10 -7.06 -28.47
C ASP A 7 -10.66 -6.63 -28.84
N SER A 8 -10.34 -5.34 -28.97
CA SER A 8 -8.98 -4.93 -29.42
C SER A 8 -7.93 -4.82 -28.32
N PHE A 9 -8.33 -4.73 -27.04
CA PHE A 9 -7.36 -4.55 -25.96
C PHE A 9 -6.70 -5.88 -25.54
N TYR A 10 -7.49 -6.95 -25.50
CA TYR A 10 -7.10 -8.25 -24.98
C TYR A 10 -6.51 -9.16 -26.07
N LYS A 11 -5.31 -9.71 -25.83
CA LYS A 11 -4.67 -10.65 -26.78
C LYS A 11 -4.88 -12.13 -26.43
N ARG A 12 -5.32 -12.43 -25.21
CA ARG A 12 -5.64 -13.80 -24.77
C ARG A 12 -7.13 -14.03 -24.58
N ASP A 13 -7.51 -15.29 -24.64
CA ASP A 13 -8.83 -15.71 -24.21
C ASP A 13 -8.93 -15.68 -22.68
N ARG A 14 -10.10 -15.30 -22.16
CA ARG A 14 -10.41 -15.25 -20.72
C ARG A 14 -11.67 -16.05 -20.44
N ALA A 15 -11.87 -16.47 -19.19
CA ALA A 15 -13.16 -17.07 -18.80
C ALA A 15 -14.33 -16.15 -19.15
N GLU A 16 -15.44 -16.77 -19.55
CA GLU A 16 -16.61 -16.08 -20.08
C GLU A 16 -17.17 -15.06 -19.08
N ILE A 17 -17.16 -15.32 -17.76
CA ILE A 17 -17.60 -14.35 -16.75
C ILE A 17 -16.87 -12.99 -16.86
N PHE A 18 -15.57 -12.99 -17.13
CA PHE A 18 -14.78 -11.76 -17.21
C PHE A 18 -15.02 -11.01 -18.52
N LYS A 19 -15.25 -11.73 -19.63
CA LYS A 19 -15.66 -11.14 -20.91
C LYS A 19 -17.05 -10.50 -20.82
N LEU A 20 -17.98 -11.18 -20.14
CA LEU A 20 -19.34 -10.68 -19.95
C LEU A 20 -19.37 -9.39 -19.14
N THR A 21 -18.43 -9.22 -18.21
CA THR A 21 -18.34 -8.05 -17.32
C THR A 21 -17.49 -6.91 -17.87
N ASP A 22 -16.88 -7.02 -19.06
CA ASP A 22 -16.05 -5.94 -19.63
C ASP A 22 -16.81 -4.63 -19.86
N ASN A 23 -18.12 -4.72 -20.11
CA ASN A 23 -18.98 -3.59 -20.46
C ASN A 23 -20.20 -3.45 -19.53
N GLU A 24 -20.30 -4.27 -18.49
CA GLU A 24 -21.43 -4.30 -17.56
C GLU A 24 -20.97 -4.79 -16.18
N VAL A 25 -21.46 -4.16 -15.11
CA VAL A 25 -21.19 -4.60 -13.73
C VAL A 25 -22.27 -5.61 -13.32
N ALA A 26 -21.87 -6.85 -13.07
CA ALA A 26 -22.80 -7.90 -12.68
C ALA A 26 -23.39 -7.66 -11.27
N VAL A 27 -24.57 -8.22 -11.00
CA VAL A 27 -25.14 -8.23 -9.64
C VAL A 27 -24.98 -9.62 -9.02
N PHE A 28 -24.24 -9.71 -7.92
CA PHE A 28 -24.10 -10.92 -7.13
C PHE A 28 -24.97 -10.79 -5.87
N LYS A 29 -25.85 -11.76 -5.65
CA LYS A 29 -26.72 -11.83 -4.47
C LYS A 29 -26.41 -13.11 -3.72
N ILE A 30 -25.85 -12.96 -2.52
CA ILE A 30 -25.63 -14.04 -1.57
C ILE A 30 -26.81 -14.09 -0.61
N THR A 31 -27.31 -15.30 -0.34
CA THR A 31 -28.28 -15.54 0.73
C THR A 31 -27.66 -16.46 1.76
N LEU A 32 -27.70 -16.05 3.02
CA LEU A 32 -27.23 -16.75 4.21
C LEU A 32 -28.40 -16.98 5.18
N PRO A 33 -28.37 -18.07 5.97
CA PRO A 33 -29.19 -18.16 7.18
C PRO A 33 -29.04 -16.91 8.07
N GLU A 34 -30.13 -16.49 8.74
CA GLU A 34 -30.14 -15.24 9.53
C GLU A 34 -29.11 -15.26 10.68
N ASP A 35 -28.97 -16.40 11.35
CA ASP A 35 -27.99 -16.64 12.42
C ASP A 35 -26.55 -16.58 11.89
N GLU A 36 -26.29 -17.15 10.73
CA GLU A 36 -24.97 -17.06 10.08
C GLU A 36 -24.66 -15.64 9.60
N PHE A 37 -25.65 -14.88 9.14
CA PHE A 37 -25.44 -13.49 8.77
C PHE A 37 -25.14 -12.61 10.00
N ALA A 38 -25.81 -12.85 11.12
CA ALA A 38 -25.49 -12.21 12.39
C ALA A 38 -24.05 -12.56 12.83
N LEU A 39 -23.67 -13.83 12.74
CA LEU A 39 -22.30 -14.28 13.04
C LEU A 39 -21.27 -13.61 12.12
N LEU A 40 -21.54 -13.48 10.82
CA LEU A 40 -20.66 -12.76 9.91
C LEU A 40 -20.42 -11.32 10.39
N LYS A 41 -21.48 -10.59 10.75
CA LYS A 41 -21.38 -9.21 11.25
C LYS A 41 -20.63 -9.12 12.59
N GLU A 42 -20.76 -10.13 13.44
CA GLU A 42 -20.00 -10.22 14.70
C GLU A 42 -18.51 -10.42 14.43
N ARG A 43 -18.15 -11.41 13.60
CA ARG A 43 -16.75 -11.71 13.25
C ARG A 43 -16.08 -10.56 12.50
N ALA A 44 -16.85 -9.82 11.70
CA ALA A 44 -16.40 -8.60 11.01
C ALA A 44 -15.96 -7.46 11.95
N LYS A 45 -16.44 -7.42 13.20
CA LYS A 45 -16.08 -6.36 14.17
C LYS A 45 -14.83 -6.69 15.00
N ASN A 46 -14.51 -7.97 15.13
CA ASN A 46 -13.46 -8.48 16.01
C ASN A 46 -12.14 -8.79 15.28
N SER A 47 -12.03 -8.49 13.98
CA SER A 47 -10.93 -8.90 13.12
C SER A 47 -9.63 -8.07 13.25
N GLY A 48 -9.44 -7.39 14.38
CA GLY A 48 -8.33 -6.47 14.62
C GLY A 48 -7.03 -7.07 15.16
N SER A 49 -6.93 -8.37 15.42
CA SER A 49 -5.67 -9.01 15.81
C SER A 49 -5.24 -10.03 14.77
N GLY A 50 -4.64 -9.57 13.68
CA GLY A 50 -3.87 -10.46 12.82
C GLY A 50 -2.73 -11.04 13.67
N SER A 51 -2.79 -12.33 13.94
CA SER A 51 -1.66 -13.08 14.51
C SER A 51 -0.53 -13.04 13.49
N SER A 52 0.38 -12.07 13.64
CA SER A 52 1.70 -12.19 13.04
C SER A 52 2.35 -13.45 13.61
N ASN A 53 2.97 -14.24 12.74
CA ASN A 53 3.73 -15.38 13.19
C ASN A 53 4.91 -14.86 14.04
N LEU A 54 4.80 -14.98 15.37
CA LEU A 54 5.76 -14.44 16.35
C LEU A 54 7.22 -14.74 15.98
N VAL A 55 7.50 -15.93 15.44
CA VAL A 55 8.84 -16.34 15.00
C VAL A 55 9.33 -15.50 13.83
N ILE A 56 8.44 -15.16 12.88
CA ILE A 56 8.74 -14.28 11.75
C ILE A 56 8.98 -12.85 12.24
N ASP A 57 8.18 -12.34 13.17
CA ASP A 57 8.39 -11.00 13.75
C ASP A 57 9.76 -10.88 14.43
N PHE A 58 10.19 -11.93 15.14
CA PHE A 58 11.52 -11.98 15.74
C PHE A 58 12.63 -12.08 14.70
N ALA A 59 12.43 -12.83 13.61
CA ALA A 59 13.38 -12.88 12.51
C ALA A 59 13.58 -11.50 11.84
N ILE A 60 12.48 -10.78 11.58
CA ILE A 60 12.50 -9.42 11.01
C ILE A 60 13.24 -8.47 11.95
N LYS A 61 12.87 -8.45 13.24
CA LYS A 61 13.52 -7.60 14.24
C LYS A 61 15.02 -7.89 14.34
N LEU A 62 15.42 -9.17 14.34
CA LEU A 62 16.83 -9.55 14.39
C LEU A 62 17.59 -9.05 13.15
N ASN A 63 17.00 -9.16 11.95
CA ASN A 63 17.57 -8.62 10.73
C ASN A 63 17.77 -7.09 10.81
N GLU A 64 16.77 -6.33 11.26
CA GLU A 64 16.90 -4.87 11.45
C GLU A 64 18.07 -4.52 12.36
N ILE A 65 18.18 -5.21 13.50
CA ILE A 65 19.23 -4.95 14.47
C ILE A 65 20.62 -5.28 13.90
N LEU A 66 20.76 -6.42 13.21
CA LEU A 66 22.03 -6.80 12.59
C LEU A 66 22.46 -5.80 11.50
N ASN A 67 21.51 -5.25 10.74
CA ASN A 67 21.78 -4.21 9.75
C ASN A 67 22.24 -2.89 10.40
N VAL A 68 21.61 -2.47 11.51
CA VAL A 68 22.08 -1.30 12.27
C VAL A 68 23.49 -1.54 12.79
N ILE A 69 23.77 -2.72 13.38
CA ILE A 69 25.11 -3.05 13.89
C ILE A 69 26.15 -3.02 12.76
N GLN A 70 25.82 -3.55 11.58
CA GLN A 70 26.73 -3.58 10.42
C GLN A 70 27.14 -2.17 9.95
N GLN A 71 26.33 -1.15 10.21
CA GLN A 71 26.58 0.24 9.79
C GLN A 71 27.31 1.08 10.84
N ILE A 72 27.61 0.53 12.03
CA ILE A 72 28.33 1.27 13.06
C ILE A 72 29.78 1.51 12.61
N GLU A 73 30.15 2.79 12.46
CA GLU A 73 31.55 3.22 12.29
C GLU A 73 32.27 3.23 13.66
N PHE A 74 32.83 2.10 14.08
CA PHE A 74 33.44 1.95 15.41
C PHE A 74 34.58 2.93 15.70
N ASN A 75 35.35 3.32 14.68
CA ASN A 75 36.39 4.36 14.79
C ASN A 75 35.84 5.72 15.25
N LYS A 76 34.60 6.04 14.87
CA LYS A 76 33.93 7.29 15.20
C LYS A 76 33.09 7.17 16.46
N VAL A 77 32.40 6.05 16.60
CA VAL A 77 31.43 5.84 17.67
C VAL A 77 32.10 5.43 18.98
N TYR A 78 33.12 4.57 18.91
CA TYR A 78 33.81 3.99 20.07
C TYR A 78 35.35 4.14 19.96
N PRO A 79 35.89 5.35 19.75
CA PRO A 79 37.32 5.57 19.47
C PRO A 79 38.25 5.11 20.60
N ASP A 80 37.78 5.14 21.84
CA ASP A 80 38.55 4.79 23.04
C ASP A 80 38.37 3.33 23.50
N SER A 81 37.62 2.52 22.74
CA SER A 81 37.32 1.13 23.10
C SER A 81 38.15 0.14 22.29
N ASP A 82 38.60 -0.94 22.92
CA ASP A 82 39.28 -2.06 22.24
C ASP A 82 38.26 -3.01 21.58
N TYR A 83 37.43 -2.46 20.69
CA TYR A 83 36.28 -3.15 20.12
C TYR A 83 36.69 -4.35 19.24
N VAL A 84 37.91 -4.36 18.69
CA VAL A 84 38.42 -5.49 17.88
C VAL A 84 38.60 -6.75 18.74
N ASN A 85 39.11 -6.59 19.97
CA ASN A 85 39.28 -7.70 20.90
C ASN A 85 38.00 -8.03 21.67
N LEU A 86 37.13 -7.03 21.90
CA LEU A 86 35.89 -7.20 22.64
C LEU A 86 34.78 -7.83 21.78
N LEU A 87 34.77 -7.57 20.47
CA LEU A 87 33.74 -8.03 19.52
C LEU A 87 34.35 -8.76 18.32
N PRO A 88 35.17 -9.83 18.52
CA PRO A 88 35.81 -10.55 17.43
C PRO A 88 34.82 -11.16 16.42
N GLU A 89 33.58 -11.43 16.85
CA GLU A 89 32.50 -11.99 16.03
C GLU A 89 32.06 -11.02 14.91
N LEU A 90 32.24 -9.70 15.08
CA LEU A 90 31.86 -8.68 14.11
C LEU A 90 32.90 -8.46 13.00
N LYS A 91 34.12 -9.02 13.14
CA LYS A 91 35.21 -8.92 12.16
C LYS A 91 35.41 -7.47 11.65
N ILE A 92 35.53 -6.54 12.59
CA ILE A 92 35.62 -5.11 12.28
C ILE A 92 36.91 -4.84 11.51
N GLY A 93 36.80 -4.20 10.35
CA GLY A 93 37.94 -3.85 9.50
C GLY A 93 38.71 -2.63 10.02
N ASP A 94 39.84 -2.33 9.39
CA ASP A 94 40.65 -1.14 9.71
C ASP A 94 39.88 0.18 9.49
N ASP A 95 38.87 0.15 8.62
CA ASP A 95 37.92 1.24 8.40
C ASP A 95 36.94 1.45 9.56
N GLY A 96 36.93 0.56 10.54
CA GLY A 96 36.03 0.60 11.69
C GLY A 96 34.64 0.05 11.39
N LEU A 97 34.42 -0.59 10.24
CA LEU A 97 33.13 -1.17 9.87
C LEU A 97 33.12 -2.70 10.07
N PRO A 98 32.07 -3.28 10.67
CA PRO A 98 31.87 -4.72 10.74
C PRO A 98 31.87 -5.40 9.36
N LYS A 99 32.62 -6.49 9.21
CA LYS A 99 32.64 -7.32 7.98
C LYS A 99 31.82 -8.60 8.14
N ILE A 100 30.62 -8.45 8.67
CA ILE A 100 29.63 -9.52 8.77
C ILE A 100 28.77 -9.59 7.50
N ASN A 101 28.25 -10.78 7.19
CA ASN A 101 27.21 -10.95 6.19
C ASN A 101 25.91 -11.31 6.92
N VAL A 102 24.99 -10.36 7.00
CA VAL A 102 23.75 -10.49 7.78
C VAL A 102 22.92 -11.68 7.31
N ASN A 103 22.76 -11.87 6.00
CA ASN A 103 22.01 -13.01 5.43
C ASN A 103 22.61 -14.36 5.84
N ARG A 104 23.95 -14.49 5.81
CA ARG A 104 24.63 -15.71 6.24
C ARG A 104 24.51 -15.93 7.75
N LEU A 105 24.56 -14.87 8.55
CA LEU A 105 24.37 -14.96 10.00
C LEU A 105 22.95 -15.39 10.35
N LEU A 106 21.93 -14.81 9.70
CA LEU A 106 20.54 -15.21 9.90
C LEU A 106 20.34 -16.72 9.64
N GLY A 107 21.03 -17.28 8.64
CA GLY A 107 20.99 -18.72 8.35
C GLY A 107 21.52 -19.65 9.46
N GLY A 108 22.23 -19.13 10.47
CA GLY A 108 22.68 -19.91 11.62
C GLY A 108 21.72 -19.87 12.82
N TYR A 109 20.67 -19.05 12.78
CA TYR A 109 19.62 -19.03 13.80
C TYR A 109 18.51 -20.04 13.45
N ASN A 110 17.87 -20.61 14.47
CA ASN A 110 16.73 -21.51 14.32
C ASN A 110 15.43 -20.72 14.28
N PHE A 111 14.88 -20.53 13.08
CA PHE A 111 13.55 -19.93 12.86
C PHE A 111 12.46 -20.98 12.58
N ASN A 112 12.73 -22.27 12.79
CA ASN A 112 11.73 -23.30 12.60
C ASN A 112 10.68 -23.23 13.72
N ILE A 113 9.47 -22.79 13.38
CA ILE A 113 8.33 -22.67 14.30
C ILE A 113 8.04 -23.96 15.07
N TYR A 114 8.26 -25.12 14.47
CA TYR A 114 8.05 -26.43 15.11
C TYR A 114 8.97 -26.65 16.31
N SER A 115 10.12 -25.97 16.36
CA SER A 115 11.05 -26.02 17.50
C SER A 115 10.51 -25.30 18.74
N TYR A 116 9.49 -24.46 18.57
CA TYR A 116 8.99 -23.55 19.59
C TYR A 116 7.49 -23.72 19.85
N LEU A 117 6.83 -24.77 19.33
CA LEU A 117 5.39 -24.93 19.52
C LEU A 117 4.99 -25.03 21.00
N ASP A 118 5.77 -25.74 21.80
CA ASP A 118 5.53 -25.85 23.25
C ASP A 118 5.73 -24.49 23.96
N ASP A 119 6.72 -23.72 23.50
CA ASP A 119 6.99 -22.38 24.04
C ASP A 119 5.92 -21.37 23.63
N LEU A 120 5.48 -21.41 22.38
CA LEU A 120 4.38 -20.59 21.88
C LEU A 120 3.07 -20.89 22.61
N GLN A 121 2.92 -22.08 23.17
CA GLN A 121 1.74 -22.45 23.96
C GLN A 121 1.87 -22.04 25.43
N ASN A 122 3.06 -22.21 26.03
CA ASN A 122 3.24 -22.12 27.48
C ASN A 122 3.95 -20.82 27.95
N ASP A 123 4.88 -20.29 27.16
CA ASP A 123 5.60 -19.05 27.43
C ASP A 123 6.06 -18.36 26.11
N PRO A 124 5.15 -17.70 25.38
CA PRO A 124 5.47 -17.01 24.13
C PRO A 124 6.58 -15.96 24.29
N SER A 125 6.75 -15.42 25.50
CA SER A 125 7.74 -14.40 25.80
C SER A 125 9.18 -14.93 25.79
N SER A 126 9.36 -16.25 25.97
CA SER A 126 10.65 -16.93 25.88
C SER A 126 11.15 -17.19 24.45
N VAL A 127 10.25 -17.17 23.47
CA VAL A 127 10.53 -17.56 22.07
C VAL A 127 11.59 -16.65 21.46
N GLN A 128 11.51 -15.34 21.70
CA GLN A 128 12.52 -14.38 21.25
C GLN A 128 13.92 -14.77 21.74
N TYR A 129 14.04 -15.09 23.03
CA TYR A 129 15.30 -15.44 23.65
C TYR A 129 15.89 -16.71 23.04
N LYS A 130 15.06 -17.75 22.90
CA LYS A 130 15.51 -19.02 22.31
C LYS A 130 15.95 -18.87 20.86
N ILE A 131 15.22 -18.08 20.06
CA ILE A 131 15.64 -17.75 18.71
C ILE A 131 16.96 -17.00 18.76
N TYR A 132 17.08 -15.89 19.49
CA TYR A 132 18.27 -15.04 19.48
C TYR A 132 19.50 -15.71 20.12
N SER A 133 19.32 -16.78 20.88
CA SER A 133 20.40 -17.61 21.43
C SER A 133 20.69 -18.89 20.63
N SER A 134 19.96 -19.15 19.55
CA SER A 134 20.10 -20.40 18.78
C SER A 134 21.33 -20.46 17.88
N HIS A 135 21.96 -19.32 17.57
CA HIS A 135 23.12 -19.29 16.69
C HIS A 135 24.39 -19.75 17.41
N PRO A 136 25.07 -20.82 16.97
CA PRO A 136 26.14 -21.47 17.73
C PRO A 136 27.41 -20.64 17.86
N GLU A 137 27.68 -19.74 16.90
CA GLU A 137 28.92 -18.97 16.80
C GLU A 137 28.73 -17.44 16.91
N PHE A 138 27.50 -16.97 17.12
CA PHE A 138 27.18 -15.53 17.08
C PHE A 138 26.08 -15.22 18.10
N ASP A 139 26.50 -14.81 19.30
CA ASP A 139 25.60 -14.48 20.40
C ASP A 139 25.25 -12.98 20.37
N ILE A 140 24.09 -12.65 19.80
CA ILE A 140 23.63 -11.28 19.68
C ILE A 140 23.39 -10.60 21.04
N TYR A 141 22.99 -11.35 22.07
CA TYR A 141 22.82 -10.80 23.41
C TYR A 141 24.15 -10.37 24.00
N LYS A 142 25.18 -11.21 23.87
CA LYS A 142 26.54 -10.90 24.33
C LYS A 142 27.10 -9.66 23.61
N ILE A 143 26.93 -9.59 22.30
CA ILE A 143 27.40 -8.45 21.49
C ILE A 143 26.75 -7.15 21.97
N VAL A 144 25.43 -7.13 22.13
CA VAL A 144 24.72 -5.93 22.57
C VAL A 144 25.02 -5.56 24.02
N ASP A 145 25.18 -6.54 24.92
CA ASP A 145 25.59 -6.27 26.30
C ASP A 145 26.97 -5.59 26.36
N ILE A 146 27.90 -5.99 25.48
CA ILE A 146 29.23 -5.35 25.35
C ILE A 146 29.11 -3.93 24.78
N LEU A 147 28.33 -3.73 23.71
CA LEU A 147 28.13 -2.43 23.08
C LEU A 147 27.51 -1.40 24.02
N LYS A 148 26.55 -1.81 24.86
CA LYS A 148 25.97 -0.95 25.91
C LYS A 148 26.98 -0.55 26.98
N GLY A 149 27.97 -1.39 27.24
CA GLY A 149 29.03 -1.12 28.21
C GLY A 149 30.12 -0.18 27.70
N MET A 150 30.22 0.02 26.38
CA MET A 150 31.21 0.89 25.77
C MET A 150 30.77 2.35 25.83
N LYS A 151 31.71 3.25 26.14
CA LYS A 151 31.45 4.69 26.11
C LYS A 151 31.45 5.18 24.65
N MET A 152 30.32 5.75 24.21
CA MET A 152 30.24 6.42 22.91
C MET A 152 30.97 7.77 22.96
N SER A 153 31.60 8.17 21.84
CA SER A 153 32.24 9.48 21.71
C SER A 153 31.25 10.62 21.91
N ASP A 154 31.71 11.70 22.55
CA ASP A 154 30.90 12.89 22.79
C ASP A 154 30.54 13.59 21.47
N ASP A 155 31.38 13.44 20.43
CA ASP A 155 31.22 14.03 19.08
C ASP A 155 30.15 13.33 18.21
N VAL A 156 29.62 12.20 18.66
CA VAL A 156 28.55 11.49 17.95
C VAL A 156 27.22 12.19 18.19
N ASP A 157 26.46 12.38 17.11
CA ASP A 157 25.15 13.02 17.12
C ASP A 157 24.18 12.37 18.12
N SER A 158 23.38 13.21 18.79
CA SER A 158 22.49 12.77 19.87
C SER A 158 21.31 11.90 19.39
N GLU A 159 20.83 12.12 18.16
CA GLU A 159 19.77 11.32 17.55
C GLU A 159 20.33 9.96 17.15
N TYR A 160 21.55 9.92 16.61
CA TYR A 160 22.24 8.66 16.32
C TYR A 160 22.57 7.86 17.58
N LYS A 161 22.98 8.52 18.68
CA LYS A 161 23.12 7.88 20.00
C LYS A 161 21.81 7.27 20.49
N LYS A 162 20.71 7.99 20.32
CA LYS A 162 19.37 7.52 20.69
C LYS A 162 18.97 6.29 19.86
N LEU A 163 19.15 6.33 18.54
CA LEU A 163 18.88 5.21 17.63
C LEU A 163 19.61 3.94 18.05
N LEU A 164 20.91 4.05 18.36
CA LEU A 164 21.72 2.91 18.79
C LEU A 164 21.24 2.35 20.13
N ASN A 165 20.98 3.20 21.12
CA ASN A 165 20.45 2.77 22.42
C ASN A 165 19.07 2.10 22.30
N ASP A 166 18.15 2.68 21.51
CA ASP A 166 16.82 2.10 21.26
C ASP A 166 16.94 0.73 20.58
N THR A 167 17.87 0.59 19.62
CA THR A 167 18.18 -0.68 18.96
C THR A 167 18.67 -1.72 19.97
N TYR A 168 19.56 -1.33 20.89
CA TYR A 168 20.09 -2.24 21.91
C TYR A 168 19.02 -2.65 22.94
N GLU A 169 18.07 -1.77 23.29
CA GLU A 169 16.97 -2.09 24.20
C GLU A 169 15.96 -3.08 23.62
N LYS A 170 15.76 -3.09 22.29
CA LYS A 170 14.90 -4.09 21.61
C LYS A 170 15.37 -5.53 21.83
N ILE A 171 16.67 -5.74 22.08
CA ILE A 171 17.22 -7.06 22.42
C ILE A 171 17.05 -7.33 23.91
N THR A 172 17.51 -6.44 24.78
CA THR A 172 17.64 -6.74 26.22
C THR A 172 16.33 -6.69 27.01
N SER A 173 15.29 -6.05 26.49
CA SER A 173 13.96 -6.00 27.11
C SER A 173 13.34 -7.39 27.33
N SER A 174 13.78 -8.40 26.58
CA SER A 174 13.34 -9.80 26.73
C SER A 174 13.95 -10.53 27.95
N LYS A 175 15.16 -10.17 28.41
CA LYS A 175 15.81 -10.81 29.59
C LYS A 175 15.14 -10.48 30.94
N ARG A 176 14.27 -9.46 31.03
CA ARG A 176 13.65 -9.02 32.29
C ARG A 176 12.44 -9.85 32.74
N ASN A 177 11.89 -10.70 31.86
CA ASN A 177 10.67 -11.46 32.17
C ASN A 177 10.92 -12.80 32.90
N GLU A 178 12.16 -13.26 33.04
CA GLU A 178 12.48 -14.52 33.73
C GLU A 178 12.42 -14.44 35.28
N LYS A 179 12.17 -13.27 35.88
CA LYS A 179 12.19 -13.08 37.35
C LYS A 179 10.94 -12.44 37.95
N ARG A 180 9.74 -12.92 37.60
CA ARG A 180 8.57 -12.71 38.46
C ARG A 180 7.89 -14.02 38.84
N ASP A 181 7.72 -14.12 40.15
CA ASP A 181 7.31 -15.29 40.90
C ASP A 181 5.87 -15.77 40.62
N THR A 182 5.74 -17.07 40.80
CA THR A 182 4.59 -17.98 41.00
C THR A 182 3.23 -17.42 41.52
N VAL A 183 2.14 -18.01 40.94
CA VAL A 183 0.78 -18.38 41.48
C VAL A 183 -0.39 -17.39 41.25
N PRO A 184 -1.68 -17.82 41.03
CA PRO A 184 -2.25 -19.10 40.52
C PRO A 184 -3.20 -18.97 39.30
N ASN A 185 -3.49 -20.13 38.68
CA ASN A 185 -4.67 -20.53 37.90
C ASN A 185 -5.87 -19.56 37.84
N GLY A 186 -6.29 -19.26 36.61
CA GLY A 186 -7.62 -18.77 36.26
C GLY A 186 -7.93 -19.07 34.80
N ASP A 187 -8.72 -20.13 34.60
CA ASP A 187 -9.46 -20.55 33.41
C ASP A 187 -8.70 -20.93 32.13
N GLU A 188 -8.51 -22.24 32.03
CA GLU A 188 -8.41 -23.03 30.80
C GLU A 188 -9.58 -22.70 29.84
N ASN A 189 -9.23 -22.26 28.63
CA ASN A 189 -9.73 -22.78 27.35
C ASN A 189 -9.10 -21.95 26.22
N ILE A 190 -7.89 -22.31 25.81
CA ILE A 190 -7.39 -21.94 24.48
C ILE A 190 -8.09 -22.90 23.51
N LEU A 191 -9.26 -22.47 23.05
CA LEU A 191 -9.94 -23.09 21.93
C LEU A 191 -9.05 -22.95 20.69
N GLU A 192 -9.00 -24.03 19.91
CA GLU A 192 -8.35 -24.11 18.61
C GLU A 192 -8.69 -22.87 17.74
N ASP A 193 -7.67 -22.35 17.06
CA ASP A 193 -7.70 -21.16 16.17
C ASP A 193 -8.62 -21.30 14.94
N GLU A 194 -9.50 -22.31 14.89
CA GLU A 194 -10.59 -22.40 13.91
C GLU A 194 -11.74 -21.42 14.21
N ASP A 195 -11.79 -20.87 15.43
CA ASP A 195 -12.96 -20.15 15.94
C ASP A 195 -12.94 -18.63 15.70
N SER A 196 -12.10 -18.11 14.78
CA SER A 196 -12.06 -16.66 14.44
C SER A 196 -12.55 -16.32 13.04
N GLU A 197 -12.64 -17.29 12.12
CA GLU A 197 -12.94 -17.04 10.71
C GLU A 197 -14.36 -17.46 10.32
N PHE A 198 -15.18 -16.50 9.85
CA PHE A 198 -16.50 -16.84 9.32
C PHE A 198 -16.41 -17.65 8.02
N LYS A 199 -16.95 -18.86 8.02
CA LYS A 199 -17.06 -19.76 6.86
C LYS A 199 -18.36 -20.55 6.93
N THR A 200 -19.10 -20.61 5.82
CA THR A 200 -20.33 -21.40 5.73
C THR A 200 -20.45 -22.15 4.40
N LYS A 201 -21.13 -23.30 4.45
CA LYS A 201 -21.57 -24.08 3.28
C LYS A 201 -23.07 -23.91 2.99
N ASN A 202 -23.80 -23.14 3.80
CA ASN A 202 -25.24 -22.96 3.72
C ASN A 202 -25.66 -21.76 2.85
N ALA A 203 -24.69 -21.09 2.21
CA ALA A 203 -24.93 -19.99 1.31
C ALA A 203 -25.57 -20.45 -0.03
N THR A 204 -26.36 -19.56 -0.61
CA THR A 204 -26.76 -19.63 -2.02
C THR A 204 -26.29 -18.39 -2.77
N LEU A 205 -26.11 -18.50 -4.09
CA LEU A 205 -25.70 -17.41 -4.95
C LEU A 205 -26.69 -17.26 -6.10
N SER A 206 -27.12 -16.03 -6.37
CA SER A 206 -27.79 -15.63 -7.60
C SER A 206 -26.92 -14.58 -8.30
N VAL A 207 -26.67 -14.76 -9.59
CA VAL A 207 -25.91 -13.81 -10.42
C VAL A 207 -26.80 -13.31 -11.53
N ASP A 208 -26.98 -12.00 -11.59
CA ASP A 208 -27.65 -11.31 -12.70
C ASP A 208 -26.58 -10.75 -13.63
N ILE A 209 -26.39 -11.42 -14.77
CA ILE A 209 -25.57 -10.94 -15.89
C ILE A 209 -26.09 -11.55 -17.19
N ARG A 210 -26.74 -10.74 -18.05
CA ARG A 210 -27.58 -11.15 -19.20
C ARG A 210 -28.79 -12.04 -18.84
N GLU A 211 -28.56 -13.13 -18.12
CA GLU A 211 -29.53 -14.06 -17.56
C GLU A 211 -29.31 -14.23 -16.05
N ASN A 212 -30.35 -14.66 -15.35
CA ASN A 212 -30.26 -14.96 -13.92
C ASN A 212 -29.78 -16.41 -13.71
N LYS A 213 -28.56 -16.59 -13.18
CA LYS A 213 -28.03 -17.91 -12.78
C LYS A 213 -28.11 -18.09 -11.28
N LYS A 214 -28.52 -19.27 -10.83
CA LYS A 214 -28.68 -19.59 -9.39
C LYS A 214 -27.92 -20.86 -9.01
N PHE A 215 -27.22 -20.79 -7.88
CA PHE A 215 -26.43 -21.88 -7.32
C PHE A 215 -26.86 -22.14 -5.89
N LYS A 216 -27.28 -23.38 -5.60
CA LYS A 216 -27.79 -23.76 -4.27
C LYS A 216 -26.72 -24.22 -3.29
N LYS A 217 -25.54 -24.58 -3.79
CA LYS A 217 -24.45 -25.13 -2.97
C LYS A 217 -23.24 -24.22 -3.08
N VAL A 218 -23.18 -23.21 -2.21
CA VAL A 218 -22.06 -22.26 -2.18
C VAL A 218 -21.34 -22.35 -0.84
N THR A 219 -20.02 -22.39 -0.89
CA THR A 219 -19.20 -22.06 0.27
C THR A 219 -18.93 -20.56 0.22
N PHE A 220 -19.23 -19.86 1.30
CA PHE A 220 -18.99 -18.43 1.46
C PHE A 220 -18.11 -18.24 2.70
N LYS A 221 -17.02 -17.49 2.57
CA LYS A 221 -16.03 -17.26 3.63
C LYS A 221 -15.64 -15.79 3.68
N LEU A 222 -15.39 -15.27 4.87
CA LEU A 222 -14.69 -14.00 5.03
C LEU A 222 -13.28 -14.11 4.39
N GLY A 223 -12.94 -13.13 3.55
CA GLY A 223 -11.68 -13.08 2.82
C GLY A 223 -10.59 -12.33 3.60
N GLY A 224 -9.36 -12.40 3.08
CA GLY A 224 -8.21 -11.66 3.60
C GLY A 224 -7.67 -12.17 4.94
N HIS A 225 -6.54 -11.59 5.37
CA HIS A 225 -5.95 -11.76 6.70
C HIS A 225 -5.76 -10.37 7.33
N SER A 226 -4.74 -9.63 6.90
CA SER A 226 -4.49 -8.24 7.31
C SER A 226 -5.59 -7.29 6.85
N SER A 227 -6.16 -7.51 5.67
CA SER A 227 -7.21 -6.64 5.12
C SER A 227 -8.54 -6.67 5.88
N ARG A 228 -8.68 -7.51 6.91
CA ARG A 228 -9.85 -7.50 7.79
C ARG A 228 -9.84 -6.37 8.82
N VAL A 229 -8.75 -5.61 8.91
CA VAL A 229 -8.69 -4.38 9.70
C VAL A 229 -9.46 -3.23 9.05
N TYR A 230 -9.74 -3.30 7.75
CA TYR A 230 -10.46 -2.25 7.03
C TYR A 230 -11.96 -2.33 7.27
N SER A 231 -12.64 -1.20 7.06
CA SER A 231 -14.06 -1.00 7.27
C SER A 231 -14.90 -1.91 6.35
N LYS A 232 -14.48 -2.00 5.09
CA LYS A 232 -15.11 -2.81 4.04
C LYS A 232 -14.34 -4.11 3.85
N LEU A 233 -15.05 -5.24 4.01
CA LEU A 233 -14.43 -6.57 4.04
C LEU A 233 -14.59 -7.31 2.71
N GLY A 234 -13.60 -8.15 2.40
CA GLY A 234 -13.62 -9.05 1.24
C GLY A 234 -14.18 -10.44 1.57
N PHE A 235 -14.51 -11.21 0.54
CA PHE A 235 -15.13 -12.53 0.66
C PHE A 235 -14.59 -13.52 -0.37
N ASN A 236 -14.60 -14.81 -0.03
CA ASN A 236 -14.30 -15.89 -0.96
C ASN A 236 -15.56 -16.71 -1.25
N ILE A 237 -15.83 -16.96 -2.53
CA ILE A 237 -16.94 -17.78 -3.00
C ILE A 237 -16.40 -19.05 -3.65
N LYS A 238 -16.95 -20.21 -3.28
CA LYS A 238 -16.79 -21.47 -4.02
C LYS A 238 -18.14 -22.09 -4.33
N ILE A 239 -18.47 -22.16 -5.61
CA ILE A 239 -19.62 -22.91 -6.15
C ILE A 239 -19.26 -24.40 -6.10
N ARG A 240 -20.10 -25.20 -5.44
CA ARG A 240 -19.87 -26.64 -5.23
C ARG A 240 -20.74 -27.49 -6.15
N GLY A 241 -20.40 -28.77 -6.26
CA GLY A 241 -21.17 -29.73 -7.06
C GLY A 241 -20.80 -29.73 -8.55
N ASN A 242 -19.57 -29.33 -8.88
CA ASN A 242 -19.03 -29.22 -10.24
C ASN A 242 -19.81 -28.23 -11.14
N GLU A 243 -20.60 -27.35 -10.54
CA GLU A 243 -21.23 -26.23 -11.24
C GLU A 243 -20.21 -25.09 -11.44
N LYS A 244 -20.33 -24.38 -12.57
CA LYS A 244 -19.46 -23.27 -12.93
C LYS A 244 -20.31 -22.06 -13.34
N LEU A 245 -19.94 -20.88 -12.87
CA LEU A 245 -20.42 -19.61 -13.38
C LEU A 245 -19.50 -19.19 -14.54
N TYR A 246 -19.95 -19.47 -15.77
CA TYR A 246 -19.28 -19.04 -17.01
C TYR A 246 -17.77 -19.34 -17.03
N GLY A 247 -17.41 -20.59 -16.75
CA GLY A 247 -16.02 -21.09 -16.77
C GLY A 247 -15.29 -21.05 -15.43
N ARG A 248 -15.89 -20.52 -14.35
CA ARG A 248 -15.25 -20.46 -13.02
C ARG A 248 -16.15 -20.96 -11.90
N SER A 249 -15.56 -21.59 -10.90
CA SER A 249 -16.27 -22.08 -9.71
C SER A 249 -15.79 -21.42 -8.42
N GLN A 250 -14.68 -20.69 -8.45
CA GLN A 250 -14.08 -20.05 -7.27
C GLN A 250 -13.71 -18.61 -7.60
N PHE A 251 -13.98 -17.71 -6.67
CA PHE A 251 -13.76 -16.28 -6.83
C PHE A 251 -13.33 -15.66 -5.51
N LYS A 252 -12.46 -14.64 -5.60
CA LYS A 252 -12.24 -13.68 -4.52
C LYS A 252 -13.06 -12.42 -4.86
N ILE A 253 -13.81 -11.92 -3.89
CA ILE A 253 -14.53 -10.65 -3.98
C ILE A 253 -13.78 -9.67 -3.07
N ARG A 254 -13.11 -8.70 -3.67
CA ARG A 254 -12.23 -7.79 -2.96
C ARG A 254 -12.75 -6.36 -2.95
N PRO A 255 -12.68 -5.66 -1.82
CA PRO A 255 -12.99 -4.24 -1.73
C PRO A 255 -11.79 -3.36 -2.11
N ASP A 256 -10.57 -3.92 -2.15
CA ASP A 256 -9.29 -3.20 -2.30
C ASP A 256 -9.27 -1.90 -1.46
N ALA A 257 -9.64 -2.01 -0.18
CA ALA A 257 -9.84 -0.87 0.71
C ALA A 257 -8.56 -0.07 1.02
N SER A 258 -7.40 -0.63 0.69
CA SER A 258 -6.08 0.02 0.80
C SER A 258 -5.86 1.11 -0.25
N GLU A 259 -6.65 1.15 -1.34
CA GLU A 259 -6.42 2.04 -2.48
C GLU A 259 -7.66 2.88 -2.87
N PRO A 260 -7.51 4.11 -3.42
CA PRO A 260 -8.64 5.03 -3.59
C PRO A 260 -9.63 4.75 -4.73
N THR A 261 -9.27 3.92 -5.72
CA THR A 261 -9.84 3.96 -7.09
C THR A 261 -10.68 2.74 -7.50
N PHE A 262 -10.46 1.57 -6.92
CA PHE A 262 -10.91 0.25 -7.42
C PHE A 262 -10.34 -0.13 -8.80
N LEU A 263 -9.37 0.61 -9.34
CA LEU A 263 -8.89 0.44 -10.71
C LEU A 263 -7.63 -0.42 -10.81
N ARG A 264 -6.78 -0.46 -9.77
CA ARG A 264 -5.43 -1.06 -9.81
C ARG A 264 -5.47 -2.54 -10.16
N SER A 265 -6.21 -3.33 -9.38
CA SER A 265 -6.35 -4.78 -9.62
C SER A 265 -6.83 -5.14 -11.02
N LYS A 266 -7.78 -4.37 -11.57
CA LYS A 266 -8.25 -4.59 -12.93
C LYS A 266 -7.21 -4.19 -13.96
N LEU A 267 -6.63 -2.99 -13.81
CA LEU A 267 -5.63 -2.46 -14.72
C LEU A 267 -4.44 -3.42 -14.86
N VAL A 268 -3.91 -3.93 -13.74
CA VAL A 268 -2.76 -4.85 -13.75
C VAL A 268 -3.13 -6.17 -14.42
N SER A 269 -4.29 -6.76 -14.12
CA SER A 269 -4.75 -7.97 -14.82
C SER A 269 -4.92 -7.74 -16.33
N ASP A 270 -5.40 -6.56 -16.73
CA ASP A 270 -5.62 -6.19 -18.13
C ASP A 270 -4.30 -5.94 -18.88
N ILE A 271 -3.27 -5.42 -18.20
CA ILE A 271 -1.90 -5.32 -18.74
C ILE A 271 -1.37 -6.70 -19.10
N HIS A 272 -1.50 -7.69 -18.21
CA HIS A 272 -1.12 -9.08 -18.49
C HIS A 272 -1.92 -9.64 -19.68
N ASN A 273 -3.24 -9.42 -19.70
CA ASN A 273 -4.12 -9.87 -20.78
C ASN A 273 -3.72 -9.29 -22.15
N ARG A 274 -3.27 -8.03 -22.18
CA ARG A 274 -2.83 -7.34 -23.39
C ARG A 274 -1.46 -7.83 -23.87
N LEU A 275 -0.59 -8.28 -22.97
CA LEU A 275 0.67 -8.92 -23.33
C LEU A 275 0.49 -10.38 -23.77
N GLY A 276 -0.70 -10.95 -23.56
CA GLY A 276 -0.96 -12.37 -23.79
C GLY A 276 -0.37 -13.26 -22.70
N LEU A 277 -0.06 -12.70 -21.54
CA LEU A 277 0.45 -13.44 -20.38
C LEU A 277 -0.70 -14.08 -19.61
N GLN A 278 -0.46 -15.30 -19.13
CA GLN A 278 -1.43 -16.01 -18.34
C GLN A 278 -1.41 -15.47 -16.90
N CYS A 279 -2.52 -14.84 -16.49
CA CYS A 279 -2.68 -14.24 -15.16
C CYS A 279 -4.12 -14.47 -14.66
N ILE A 280 -4.41 -14.19 -13.39
CA ILE A 280 -5.79 -14.00 -12.93
C ILE A 280 -6.48 -12.86 -13.72
N SER A 281 -7.80 -12.94 -13.84
CA SER A 281 -8.61 -11.86 -14.40
C SER A 281 -9.39 -11.16 -13.29
N SER A 282 -9.61 -9.86 -13.48
CA SER A 282 -10.34 -9.02 -12.53
C SER A 282 -11.41 -8.21 -13.26
N ASN A 283 -12.59 -8.07 -12.66
CA ASN A 283 -13.65 -7.19 -13.15
C ASN A 283 -14.56 -6.73 -12.00
N TYR A 284 -15.67 -6.07 -12.29
CA TYR A 284 -16.51 -5.44 -11.28
C TYR A 284 -17.84 -6.15 -11.05
N ILE A 285 -18.28 -6.14 -9.79
CA ILE A 285 -19.62 -6.58 -9.40
C ILE A 285 -20.22 -5.62 -8.39
N THR A 286 -21.54 -5.60 -8.32
CA THR A 286 -22.26 -5.15 -7.13
C THR A 286 -22.64 -6.34 -6.28
N LEU A 287 -22.41 -6.24 -4.97
CA LEU A 287 -22.70 -7.32 -4.03
C LEU A 287 -23.92 -6.98 -3.17
N TYR A 288 -24.77 -7.99 -2.98
CA TYR A 288 -25.81 -8.01 -1.96
C TYR A 288 -25.64 -9.25 -1.10
N ILE A 289 -25.83 -9.12 0.22
CA ILE A 289 -25.93 -10.25 1.14
C ILE A 289 -27.24 -10.10 1.91
N ASN A 290 -28.14 -11.08 1.82
CA ASN A 290 -29.48 -11.01 2.42
C ASN A 290 -30.24 -9.74 2.05
N ASP A 291 -30.23 -9.40 0.76
CA ASP A 291 -30.85 -8.20 0.16
C ASP A 291 -30.27 -6.84 0.64
N GLU A 292 -29.28 -6.85 1.54
CA GLU A 292 -28.53 -5.66 1.94
C GLU A 292 -27.44 -5.34 0.90
N TYR A 293 -27.45 -4.11 0.37
CA TYR A 293 -26.48 -3.65 -0.62
C TYR A 293 -25.11 -3.43 0.02
N MET A 294 -24.15 -4.27 -0.36
CA MET A 294 -22.77 -4.22 0.16
C MET A 294 -21.87 -3.30 -0.64
N GLY A 295 -22.31 -2.81 -1.81
CA GLY A 295 -21.52 -1.87 -2.61
C GLY A 295 -20.88 -2.46 -3.85
N LEU A 296 -19.97 -1.68 -4.43
CA LEU A 296 -19.10 -2.07 -5.54
C LEU A 296 -17.94 -2.92 -5.01
N TYR A 297 -17.63 -4.01 -5.71
CA TYR A 297 -16.51 -4.89 -5.41
C TYR A 297 -15.79 -5.31 -6.68
N ILE A 298 -14.54 -5.74 -6.52
CA ILE A 298 -13.73 -6.32 -7.57
C ILE A 298 -13.86 -7.84 -7.47
N LEU A 299 -14.35 -8.45 -8.55
CA LEU A 299 -14.38 -9.89 -8.76
C LEU A 299 -13.03 -10.31 -9.33
N ASN A 300 -12.26 -11.06 -8.54
CA ASN A 300 -10.99 -11.62 -8.92
C ASN A 300 -11.11 -13.13 -9.12
N ASP A 301 -10.42 -13.61 -10.15
CA ASP A 301 -10.06 -15.01 -10.29
C ASP A 301 -9.13 -15.46 -9.15
N ALA A 302 -8.88 -16.75 -9.05
CA ALA A 302 -7.95 -17.29 -8.06
C ALA A 302 -7.18 -18.48 -8.62
N TYR A 303 -5.86 -18.47 -8.48
CA TYR A 303 -5.06 -19.66 -8.76
C TYR A 303 -5.46 -20.78 -7.80
N LYS A 304 -6.12 -21.78 -8.37
CA LYS A 304 -6.60 -22.99 -7.72
C LYS A 304 -6.44 -24.13 -8.73
N PRO A 305 -6.47 -25.41 -8.31
CA PRO A 305 -6.43 -26.53 -9.26
C PRO A 305 -7.52 -26.43 -10.34
N SER A 306 -8.70 -25.92 -10.00
CA SER A 306 -9.78 -25.68 -10.98
C SER A 306 -9.46 -24.58 -12.01
N TRP A 307 -8.61 -23.61 -11.68
CA TRP A 307 -8.14 -22.61 -12.63
C TRP A 307 -7.13 -23.21 -13.60
N ILE A 308 -6.22 -24.06 -13.08
CA ILE A 308 -5.25 -24.78 -13.90
C ILE A 308 -5.94 -25.73 -14.90
N GLU A 309 -7.02 -26.41 -14.48
CA GLU A 309 -7.83 -27.22 -15.40
C GLU A 309 -8.38 -26.39 -16.57
N GLU A 310 -8.87 -25.18 -16.30
CA GLU A 310 -9.49 -24.33 -17.33
C GLU A 310 -8.46 -23.69 -18.27
N GLU A 311 -7.32 -23.26 -17.74
CA GLU A 311 -6.33 -22.50 -18.49
C GLU A 311 -5.27 -23.37 -19.17
N TYR A 312 -4.96 -24.53 -18.58
CA TYR A 312 -3.94 -25.45 -19.09
C TYR A 312 -4.48 -26.84 -19.46
N GLY A 313 -5.75 -27.14 -19.19
CA GLY A 313 -6.34 -28.46 -19.45
C GLY A 313 -5.85 -29.55 -18.50
N GLU A 314 -5.13 -29.20 -17.43
CA GLU A 314 -4.58 -30.15 -16.46
C GLU A 314 -5.52 -30.32 -15.27
N LYS A 315 -6.12 -31.51 -15.17
CA LYS A 315 -7.01 -31.86 -14.05
C LYS A 315 -6.21 -32.29 -12.83
N ASP A 316 -6.73 -31.95 -11.66
CA ASP A 316 -6.23 -32.39 -10.36
C ASP A 316 -4.72 -32.14 -10.20
N THR A 317 -4.24 -30.98 -10.68
CA THR A 317 -2.83 -30.62 -10.60
C THR A 317 -2.33 -30.69 -9.15
N LYS A 318 -1.09 -31.16 -9.01
CA LYS A 318 -0.42 -31.32 -7.71
C LYS A 318 0.78 -30.39 -7.56
N THR A 319 0.98 -29.49 -8.52
CA THR A 319 2.22 -28.72 -8.68
C THR A 319 2.00 -27.21 -8.61
N LEU A 320 0.87 -26.77 -8.06
CA LEU A 320 0.54 -25.37 -7.83
C LEU A 320 0.85 -25.00 -6.38
N TYR A 321 1.84 -24.15 -6.18
CA TYR A 321 2.29 -23.68 -4.87
C TYR A 321 2.00 -22.20 -4.72
N ARG A 322 1.26 -21.82 -3.68
CA ARG A 322 1.04 -20.43 -3.28
C ARG A 322 2.16 -19.98 -2.36
N CYS A 323 2.79 -18.86 -2.67
CA CYS A 323 3.91 -18.30 -1.93
C CYS A 323 3.50 -16.98 -1.28
N ASP A 324 3.42 -17.00 0.04
CA ASP A 324 3.09 -15.84 0.87
C ASP A 324 4.29 -15.41 1.73
N SER A 325 5.39 -16.16 1.78
CA SER A 325 6.57 -15.79 2.59
C SER A 325 7.89 -16.35 2.07
N LEU A 326 8.11 -16.33 0.75
CA LEU A 326 9.34 -16.88 0.16
C LEU A 326 10.48 -15.86 0.23
N VAL A 327 11.48 -16.12 1.08
CA VAL A 327 12.65 -15.25 1.22
C VAL A 327 13.59 -15.36 0.01
N ASP A 328 13.86 -16.58 -0.46
CA ASP A 328 14.69 -16.81 -1.66
C ASP A 328 14.34 -18.17 -2.26
N PHE A 329 14.76 -18.42 -3.51
CA PHE A 329 14.60 -19.71 -4.18
C PHE A 329 15.62 -20.75 -3.66
N ASN A 330 15.59 -20.98 -2.35
CA ASN A 330 16.45 -21.91 -1.63
C ASN A 330 15.58 -22.92 -0.86
N PRO A 331 15.92 -24.23 -0.86
CA PRO A 331 15.17 -25.26 -0.12
C PRO A 331 14.91 -24.93 1.36
N MET A 332 15.79 -24.16 2.00
CA MET A 332 15.61 -23.69 3.38
C MET A 332 14.34 -22.86 3.59
N PHE A 333 13.88 -22.14 2.56
CA PHE A 333 12.69 -21.30 2.60
C PHE A 333 11.46 -21.95 1.97
N SER A 334 11.52 -23.26 1.70
CA SER A 334 10.44 -24.02 1.06
C SER A 334 9.09 -23.87 1.75
N PHE A 335 9.08 -23.72 3.08
CA PHE A 335 7.87 -23.50 3.90
C PHE A 335 7.15 -22.19 3.61
N GLY A 336 7.81 -21.22 2.96
CA GLY A 336 7.22 -19.95 2.53
C GLY A 336 6.19 -20.11 1.41
N CYS A 337 6.11 -21.31 0.82
CA CYS A 337 5.11 -21.69 -0.16
C CYS A 337 4.37 -22.97 0.27
N VAL A 338 3.06 -22.99 0.04
CA VAL A 338 2.17 -24.12 0.37
C VAL A 338 1.45 -24.60 -0.88
N ASN A 339 1.23 -25.91 -1.00
CA ASN A 339 0.46 -26.44 -2.12
C ASN A 339 -1.00 -25.97 -2.03
N GLU A 340 -1.58 -25.57 -3.16
CA GLU A 340 -2.97 -25.14 -3.24
C GLU A 340 -3.98 -26.30 -3.12
N ASP A 341 -3.51 -27.53 -3.27
CA ASP A 341 -4.23 -28.73 -2.87
C ASP A 341 -3.74 -29.21 -1.50
N GLU A 342 -4.56 -29.00 -0.47
CA GLU A 342 -4.29 -29.36 0.93
C GLU A 342 -4.08 -30.88 1.14
N GLU A 343 -4.48 -31.72 0.18
CA GLU A 343 -4.22 -33.17 0.23
C GLU A 343 -2.79 -33.54 -0.18
N VAL A 344 -2.02 -32.60 -0.75
CA VAL A 344 -0.64 -32.81 -1.17
C VAL A 344 0.31 -32.52 -0.02
N THR A 345 0.87 -33.59 0.53
CA THR A 345 1.88 -33.51 1.60
C THR A 345 3.31 -33.78 1.12
N ASP A 346 3.47 -34.26 -0.12
CA ASP A 346 4.78 -34.52 -0.73
C ASP A 346 5.31 -33.26 -1.40
N ASP A 347 6.40 -32.72 -0.86
CA ASP A 347 7.10 -31.54 -1.35
C ASP A 347 8.36 -31.87 -2.15
N THR A 348 8.64 -33.15 -2.44
CA THR A 348 9.88 -33.58 -3.12
C THR A 348 10.15 -32.78 -4.40
N GLN A 349 9.13 -32.62 -5.26
CA GLN A 349 9.29 -31.89 -6.52
C GLN A 349 9.54 -30.38 -6.31
N TRP A 350 8.94 -29.80 -5.26
CA TRP A 350 9.15 -28.41 -4.89
C TRP A 350 10.58 -28.19 -4.38
N ILE A 351 11.06 -29.07 -3.51
CA ILE A 351 12.44 -29.06 -3.00
C ILE A 351 13.45 -29.27 -4.12
N GLU A 352 13.19 -30.17 -5.07
CA GLU A 352 14.03 -30.39 -6.25
C GLU A 352 14.15 -29.12 -7.11
N PHE A 353 13.02 -28.43 -7.36
CA PHE A 353 13.02 -27.17 -8.09
C PHE A 353 13.86 -26.10 -7.38
N LEU A 354 13.60 -25.86 -6.09
CA LEU A 354 14.38 -24.90 -5.30
C LEU A 354 15.86 -25.26 -5.26
N THR A 355 16.20 -26.54 -5.15
CA THR A 355 17.58 -27.02 -5.15
C THR A 355 18.26 -26.70 -6.48
N ALA A 356 17.58 -26.95 -7.60
CA ALA A 356 18.09 -26.65 -8.93
C ALA A 356 18.27 -25.14 -9.15
N VAL A 357 17.31 -24.32 -8.73
CA VAL A 357 17.40 -22.85 -8.83
C VAL A 357 18.57 -22.31 -8.00
N ASN A 358 18.69 -22.75 -6.74
CA ASN A 358 19.78 -22.34 -5.85
C ASN A 358 21.18 -22.76 -6.37
N ALA A 359 21.25 -23.92 -7.05
CA ALA A 359 22.49 -24.43 -7.62
C ALA A 359 22.90 -23.74 -8.93
N ALA A 360 21.96 -23.11 -9.65
CA ALA A 360 22.19 -22.50 -10.95
C ALA A 360 23.28 -21.41 -10.91
N LYS A 361 24.08 -21.36 -11.98
CA LYS A 361 25.16 -20.38 -12.16
C LYS A 361 25.00 -19.56 -13.43
N THR A 362 24.19 -20.03 -14.37
CA THR A 362 23.90 -19.36 -15.63
C THR A 362 22.40 -19.43 -15.93
N PRO A 363 21.85 -18.52 -16.75
CA PRO A 363 20.47 -18.61 -17.21
C PRO A 363 20.14 -19.96 -17.84
N SER A 364 21.07 -20.51 -18.64
CA SER A 364 20.93 -21.80 -19.32
C SER A 364 20.74 -22.99 -18.38
N ASP A 365 21.19 -22.92 -17.12
CA ASP A 365 20.93 -23.97 -16.13
C ASP A 365 19.45 -24.05 -15.73
N LEU A 366 18.68 -22.98 -15.99
CA LEU A 366 17.27 -22.85 -15.61
C LEU A 366 16.30 -23.04 -16.77
N GLU A 367 16.73 -22.85 -18.02
CA GLU A 367 15.81 -22.77 -19.17
C GLU A 367 14.99 -24.05 -19.40
N ASP A 368 15.47 -25.21 -18.96
CA ASP A 368 14.76 -26.49 -19.07
C ASP A 368 13.72 -26.70 -17.97
N ILE A 369 13.83 -25.99 -16.83
CA ILE A 369 12.99 -26.18 -15.65
C ILE A 369 12.16 -24.94 -15.29
N PHE A 370 12.48 -23.76 -15.80
CA PHE A 370 11.82 -22.51 -15.47
C PHE A 370 11.62 -21.68 -16.74
N ASP A 371 10.43 -21.12 -16.92
CA ASP A 371 10.17 -20.20 -18.03
C ASP A 371 10.80 -18.83 -17.73
N VAL A 372 12.09 -18.73 -18.02
CA VAL A 372 12.91 -17.54 -17.75
C VAL A 372 12.32 -16.29 -18.43
N ASP A 373 11.85 -16.38 -19.68
CA ASP A 373 11.31 -15.22 -20.38
C ASP A 373 9.98 -14.76 -19.78
N GLN A 374 9.13 -15.69 -19.36
CA GLN A 374 7.89 -15.35 -18.65
C GLN A 374 8.21 -14.66 -17.33
N PHE A 375 9.12 -15.21 -16.52
CA PHE A 375 9.54 -14.59 -15.25
C PHE A 375 10.14 -13.19 -15.43
N LEU A 376 11.04 -13.01 -16.41
CA LEU A 376 11.62 -11.70 -16.72
C LEU A 376 10.56 -10.69 -17.17
N THR A 377 9.52 -11.14 -17.87
CA THR A 377 8.40 -10.28 -18.28
C THR A 377 7.56 -9.84 -17.08
N GLU A 378 7.28 -10.73 -16.14
CA GLU A 378 6.59 -10.41 -14.88
C GLU A 378 7.39 -9.40 -14.05
N LEU A 379 8.72 -9.58 -13.92
CA LEU A 379 9.58 -8.62 -13.23
C LEU A 379 9.62 -7.25 -13.92
N ALA A 380 9.56 -7.22 -15.26
CA ALA A 380 9.46 -5.96 -15.99
C ALA A 380 8.13 -5.26 -15.71
N ILE A 381 7.03 -6.01 -15.57
CA ILE A 381 5.73 -5.46 -15.17
C ILE A 381 5.82 -4.92 -13.73
N ASP A 382 6.25 -5.72 -12.76
CA ASP A 382 6.40 -5.29 -11.36
C ASP A 382 7.24 -4.02 -11.23
N TYR A 383 8.36 -3.94 -11.97
CA TYR A 383 9.21 -2.75 -12.00
C TYR A 383 8.52 -1.50 -12.55
N LEU A 384 7.76 -1.64 -13.63
CA LEU A 384 7.02 -0.53 -14.23
C LEU A 384 5.84 -0.08 -13.36
N LEU A 385 5.23 -1.01 -12.64
CA LEU A 385 4.11 -0.73 -11.74
C LEU A 385 4.57 -0.25 -10.36
N GLY A 386 5.84 -0.47 -10.00
CA GLY A 386 6.35 -0.20 -8.65
C GLY A 386 5.84 -1.21 -7.62
N SER A 387 5.53 -2.43 -8.06
CA SER A 387 4.96 -3.48 -7.22
C SER A 387 6.03 -4.06 -6.30
N VAL A 388 5.90 -3.86 -4.98
CA VAL A 388 6.88 -4.32 -3.97
C VAL A 388 6.29 -5.35 -3.01
N ASP A 389 5.05 -5.76 -3.22
CA ASP A 389 4.37 -6.79 -2.41
C ASP A 389 4.31 -8.15 -3.14
N HIS A 390 5.22 -8.34 -4.08
CA HIS A 390 5.40 -9.54 -4.89
C HIS A 390 6.75 -10.22 -4.56
N PHE A 391 7.33 -11.00 -5.48
CA PHE A 391 8.72 -11.48 -5.36
C PHE A 391 9.74 -10.36 -5.14
N THR A 392 9.47 -9.19 -5.71
CA THR A 392 10.30 -7.97 -5.67
C THR A 392 10.43 -7.34 -4.28
N ASN A 393 9.63 -7.79 -3.30
CA ASN A 393 9.71 -7.29 -1.93
C ASN A 393 11.15 -7.37 -1.38
N PRO A 394 11.69 -6.28 -0.81
CA PRO A 394 13.08 -6.25 -0.34
C PRO A 394 13.43 -7.30 0.72
N LEU A 395 12.43 -7.78 1.47
CA LEU A 395 12.62 -8.70 2.59
C LEU A 395 12.08 -10.10 2.25
N ILE A 396 10.77 -10.19 1.95
CA ILE A 396 10.06 -11.46 1.87
C ILE A 396 9.08 -11.41 0.70
N GLY A 397 9.25 -12.31 -0.27
CA GLY A 397 8.34 -12.41 -1.39
C GLY A 397 6.96 -12.88 -0.96
N HIS A 398 5.92 -12.17 -1.42
CA HIS A 398 4.52 -12.41 -1.08
C HIS A 398 3.66 -12.39 -2.35
N ASN A 399 2.40 -12.83 -2.30
CA ASN A 399 1.39 -12.70 -3.36
C ASN A 399 1.75 -13.25 -4.75
N PHE A 400 2.40 -14.41 -4.82
CA PHE A 400 2.57 -15.11 -6.10
C PHE A 400 2.38 -16.61 -5.94
N SER A 401 2.15 -17.29 -7.06
CA SER A 401 2.15 -18.75 -7.14
C SER A 401 3.21 -19.22 -8.11
N LEU A 402 3.70 -20.44 -7.88
CA LEU A 402 4.55 -21.17 -8.82
C LEU A 402 3.80 -22.40 -9.26
N TYR A 403 3.80 -22.64 -10.57
CA TYR A 403 3.12 -23.78 -11.17
C TYR A 403 4.05 -24.49 -12.14
N LYS A 404 4.20 -25.81 -11.97
CA LYS A 404 4.90 -26.65 -12.94
C LYS A 404 3.96 -27.10 -14.03
N GLN A 405 4.18 -26.61 -15.25
CA GLN A 405 3.41 -26.96 -16.42
C GLN A 405 3.72 -28.38 -16.92
N SER A 406 2.83 -28.92 -17.76
CA SER A 406 2.98 -30.23 -18.40
C SER A 406 4.23 -30.36 -19.31
N ASN A 407 4.81 -29.24 -19.75
CA ASN A 407 6.07 -29.21 -20.49
C ASN A 407 7.32 -29.38 -19.60
N GLY A 408 7.13 -29.47 -18.28
CA GLY A 408 8.20 -29.63 -17.28
C GLY A 408 8.72 -28.33 -16.67
N LYS A 409 8.36 -27.16 -17.23
CA LYS A 409 8.81 -25.85 -16.75
C LYS A 409 7.89 -25.27 -15.69
N TRP A 410 8.48 -24.59 -14.73
CA TRP A 410 7.79 -23.76 -13.76
C TRP A 410 7.52 -22.36 -14.34
N ILE A 411 6.41 -21.76 -13.93
CA ILE A 411 6.04 -20.37 -14.26
C ILE A 411 5.69 -19.60 -12.98
N TYR A 412 5.88 -18.29 -13.03
CA TYR A 412 5.56 -17.36 -11.95
C TYR A 412 4.20 -16.70 -12.20
N LEU A 413 3.33 -16.72 -11.20
CA LEU A 413 1.94 -16.28 -11.32
C LEU A 413 1.61 -15.28 -10.20
N SER A 414 1.78 -13.99 -10.47
CA SER A 414 1.49 -12.90 -9.52
C SER A 414 -0.03 -12.70 -9.30
N TYR A 415 -0.41 -12.21 -8.11
CA TYR A 415 -1.78 -11.80 -7.75
C TYR A 415 -1.76 -10.70 -6.67
N ASP A 416 -2.93 -10.18 -6.26
CA ASP A 416 -3.04 -9.12 -5.23
C ASP A 416 -2.45 -7.75 -5.58
N PHE A 417 -2.94 -7.19 -6.69
CA PHE A 417 -2.39 -5.96 -7.26
C PHE A 417 -2.97 -4.65 -6.68
N ASP A 418 -3.53 -4.65 -5.46
CA ASP A 418 -4.05 -3.41 -4.85
C ASP A 418 -2.93 -2.44 -4.45
N LEU A 419 -1.74 -2.96 -4.17
CA LEU A 419 -0.53 -2.20 -3.83
C LEU A 419 0.35 -1.87 -5.05
N ASP A 420 -0.18 -2.02 -6.26
CA ASP A 420 0.52 -1.75 -7.51
C ASP A 420 0.25 -0.33 -8.02
N VAL A 421 0.94 0.04 -9.11
CA VAL A 421 0.75 1.31 -9.83
C VAL A 421 0.94 2.51 -8.92
N GLY A 422 2.12 2.57 -8.28
CA GLY A 422 2.50 3.68 -7.40
C GLY A 422 1.73 3.73 -6.09
N GLN A 423 1.23 2.61 -5.58
CA GLN A 423 0.66 2.51 -4.25
C GLN A 423 1.73 2.05 -3.25
N GLY A 424 1.94 2.80 -2.18
CA GLY A 424 2.91 2.44 -1.13
C GLY A 424 4.20 3.27 -1.10
N GLY A 425 4.25 4.39 -1.85
CA GLY A 425 5.29 5.41 -1.69
C GLY A 425 6.63 5.09 -2.36
N GLN A 426 6.65 4.22 -3.37
CA GLN A 426 7.86 3.84 -4.09
C GLN A 426 8.45 5.01 -4.87
N LYS A 427 9.77 4.98 -5.06
CA LYS A 427 10.49 5.95 -5.89
C LYS A 427 10.15 5.72 -7.36
N ILE A 428 9.54 6.72 -7.99
CA ILE A 428 9.14 6.63 -9.39
C ILE A 428 10.34 6.61 -10.37
N ASN A 429 11.40 7.36 -10.04
CA ASN A 429 12.62 7.48 -10.84
C ASN A 429 13.74 6.52 -10.38
N ALA A 430 13.38 5.31 -9.95
CA ALA A 430 14.35 4.28 -9.60
C ALA A 430 14.68 3.41 -10.82
N SER A 431 15.97 3.12 -11.03
CA SER A 431 16.42 2.09 -11.98
C SER A 431 16.01 0.69 -11.50
N PHE A 432 16.11 -0.32 -12.37
CA PHE A 432 15.71 -1.69 -11.99
C PHE A 432 16.54 -2.24 -10.82
N ASP A 433 17.85 -2.00 -10.81
CA ASP A 433 18.77 -2.44 -9.76
C ASP A 433 18.50 -1.75 -8.41
N GLU A 434 18.03 -0.51 -8.40
CA GLU A 434 17.59 0.18 -7.17
C GLU A 434 16.24 -0.32 -6.65
N PHE A 435 15.39 -0.82 -7.55
CA PHE A 435 14.06 -1.32 -7.21
C PHE A 435 14.08 -2.77 -6.71
N ILE A 436 14.89 -3.62 -7.35
CA ILE A 436 14.88 -5.05 -7.10
C ILE A 436 15.68 -5.42 -5.85
N ARG A 437 15.20 -6.44 -5.12
CA ARG A 437 15.94 -7.06 -4.03
C ARG A 437 17.21 -7.77 -4.52
N ASN A 438 18.19 -7.91 -3.61
CA ASN A 438 19.34 -8.77 -3.84
C ASN A 438 18.93 -10.25 -3.86
N SER A 439 19.23 -10.97 -4.93
CA SER A 439 19.02 -12.42 -5.05
C SER A 439 19.98 -12.99 -6.08
N GLN A 440 20.55 -14.17 -5.80
CA GLN A 440 21.41 -14.88 -6.77
C GLN A 440 20.67 -15.13 -8.09
N LEU A 441 19.36 -15.40 -8.05
CA LEU A 441 18.55 -15.60 -9.24
C LEU A 441 18.50 -14.34 -10.10
N ILE A 442 18.35 -13.17 -9.47
CA ILE A 442 18.34 -11.88 -10.15
C ILE A 442 19.72 -11.52 -10.71
N ASP A 443 20.78 -11.83 -9.97
CA ASP A 443 22.16 -11.64 -10.45
C ASP A 443 22.41 -12.41 -11.74
N ILE A 444 22.08 -13.71 -11.76
CA ILE A 444 22.35 -14.57 -12.93
C ILE A 444 21.44 -14.25 -14.11
N LEU A 445 20.18 -13.86 -13.88
CA LEU A 445 19.20 -13.63 -14.94
C LEU A 445 19.21 -12.19 -15.49
N ILE A 446 19.66 -11.22 -14.70
CA ILE A 446 19.55 -9.80 -15.03
C ILE A 446 20.84 -9.04 -14.74
N LEU A 447 21.31 -8.94 -13.50
CA LEU A 447 22.33 -7.92 -13.15
C LEU A 447 23.72 -8.21 -13.73
N ASN A 448 24.08 -9.47 -13.97
CA ASN A 448 25.33 -9.83 -14.64
C ASN A 448 25.30 -9.58 -16.17
N ASP A 449 24.13 -9.67 -16.80
CA ASP A 449 23.90 -9.34 -18.22
C ASP A 449 22.45 -8.87 -18.43
N PRO A 450 22.19 -7.55 -18.39
CA PRO A 450 20.83 -7.03 -18.43
C PRO A 450 20.20 -7.08 -19.83
N SER A 451 20.96 -7.45 -20.87
CA SER A 451 20.55 -7.34 -22.28
C SER A 451 19.23 -8.05 -22.58
N ARG A 452 19.01 -9.24 -21.99
CA ARG A 452 17.77 -10.02 -22.17
C ARG A 452 16.59 -9.31 -21.50
N PHE A 453 16.78 -8.84 -20.27
CA PHE A 453 15.76 -8.13 -19.52
C PHE A 453 15.40 -6.78 -20.15
N GLU A 454 16.38 -5.96 -20.54
CA GLU A 454 16.13 -4.65 -21.17
C GLU A 454 15.37 -4.78 -22.49
N LYS A 455 15.63 -5.84 -23.27
CA LYS A 455 14.85 -6.15 -24.47
C LYS A 455 13.39 -6.46 -24.14
N ILE A 456 13.13 -7.21 -23.06
CA ILE A 456 11.78 -7.52 -22.58
C ILE A 456 11.11 -6.26 -22.04
N LEU A 457 11.80 -5.48 -21.21
CA LEU A 457 11.33 -4.21 -20.66
C LEU A 457 10.90 -3.26 -21.79
N LYS A 458 11.74 -3.08 -22.81
CA LYS A 458 11.43 -2.28 -23.99
C LYS A 458 10.17 -2.75 -24.71
N LYS A 459 9.98 -4.07 -24.83
CA LYS A 459 8.76 -4.65 -25.42
C LYS A 459 7.53 -4.33 -24.56
N VAL A 460 7.60 -4.48 -23.24
CA VAL A 460 6.48 -4.19 -22.33
C VAL A 460 6.09 -2.70 -22.38
N VAL A 461 7.08 -1.80 -22.34
CA VAL A 461 6.86 -0.34 -22.46
C VAL A 461 6.17 0.01 -23.79
N THR A 462 6.69 -0.50 -24.90
CA THR A 462 6.17 -0.16 -26.23
C THR A 462 4.81 -0.78 -26.54
N GLU A 463 4.53 -2.02 -26.10
CA GLU A 463 3.28 -2.69 -26.42
C GLU A 463 2.11 -2.38 -25.47
N VAL A 464 2.40 -2.08 -24.21
CA VAL A 464 1.33 -1.89 -23.19
C VAL A 464 1.58 -0.76 -22.21
N PHE A 465 2.74 -0.64 -21.58
CA PHE A 465 2.98 0.34 -20.52
C PHE A 465 3.35 1.69 -21.11
N ASN A 466 2.40 2.31 -21.81
CA ASN A 466 2.53 3.64 -22.37
C ASN A 466 1.20 4.42 -22.24
N PRO A 467 1.25 5.75 -22.08
CA PRO A 467 0.04 6.57 -21.90
C PRO A 467 -0.97 6.44 -23.04
N ALA A 468 -0.52 6.37 -24.29
CA ALA A 468 -1.39 6.23 -25.46
C ALA A 468 -2.28 4.97 -25.39
N THR A 469 -1.78 3.91 -24.75
CA THR A 469 -2.49 2.65 -24.56
C THR A 469 -3.30 2.64 -23.25
N LEU A 470 -2.69 3.02 -22.13
CA LEU A 470 -3.30 2.85 -20.81
C LEU A 470 -4.29 3.94 -20.45
N PHE A 471 -4.11 5.19 -20.89
CA PHE A 471 -5.01 6.29 -20.49
C PHE A 471 -6.44 6.08 -21.01
N PRO A 472 -6.66 5.75 -22.30
CA PRO A 472 -8.01 5.46 -22.78
C PRO A 472 -8.64 4.27 -22.06
N HIS A 473 -7.86 3.22 -21.75
CA HIS A 473 -8.35 2.06 -21.02
C HIS A 473 -8.76 2.41 -19.58
N ILE A 474 -7.97 3.23 -18.88
CA ILE A 474 -8.31 3.76 -17.55
C ILE A 474 -9.60 4.58 -17.62
N ASP A 475 -9.75 5.45 -18.62
CA ASP A 475 -10.95 6.28 -18.80
C ASP A 475 -12.21 5.43 -19.06
N GLU A 476 -12.08 4.36 -19.85
CA GLU A 476 -13.17 3.40 -20.09
C GLU A 476 -13.59 2.68 -18.80
N MET A 477 -12.63 2.17 -18.02
CA MET A 477 -12.91 1.52 -16.73
C MET A 477 -13.53 2.50 -15.73
N LYS A 478 -12.95 3.70 -15.58
CA LYS A 478 -13.44 4.76 -14.70
C LYS A 478 -14.88 5.12 -15.04
N LYS A 479 -15.18 5.30 -16.34
CA LYS A 479 -16.52 5.60 -16.83
C LYS A 479 -17.51 4.48 -16.54
N LEU A 480 -17.11 3.22 -16.72
CA LEU A 480 -17.96 2.05 -16.45
C LEU A 480 -18.39 2.01 -14.97
N ILE A 481 -17.45 2.23 -14.04
CA ILE A 481 -17.72 2.05 -12.61
C ILE A 481 -18.25 3.28 -11.90
N LYS A 482 -18.11 4.50 -12.47
CA LYS A 482 -18.48 5.76 -11.82
C LYS A 482 -19.86 5.74 -11.16
N PRO A 483 -20.96 5.30 -11.80
CA PRO A 483 -22.29 5.27 -11.16
C PRO A 483 -22.36 4.34 -9.94
N TYR A 484 -21.55 3.28 -9.93
CA TYR A 484 -21.50 2.31 -8.84
C TYR A 484 -20.64 2.81 -7.68
N VAL A 485 -19.55 3.54 -7.99
CA VAL A 485 -18.72 4.23 -6.99
C VAL A 485 -19.52 5.33 -6.29
N GLU A 486 -20.28 6.14 -7.04
CA GLU A 486 -21.19 7.14 -6.47
C GLU A 486 -22.16 6.51 -5.47
N LYS A 487 -22.75 5.36 -5.83
CA LYS A 487 -23.63 4.60 -4.94
C LYS A 487 -22.89 3.99 -3.74
N ASP A 488 -21.65 3.52 -3.91
CA ASP A 488 -20.80 2.98 -2.85
C ASP A 488 -20.39 4.02 -1.79
N LYS A 489 -20.29 5.29 -2.22
CA LYS A 489 -19.93 6.45 -1.41
C LYS A 489 -21.14 7.28 -1.00
N THR A 490 -22.35 6.75 -1.15
CA THR A 490 -23.59 7.38 -0.66
C THR A 490 -24.04 6.66 0.61
N PRO A 491 -24.10 7.34 1.77
CA PRO A 491 -24.57 6.71 2.99
C PRO A 491 -26.08 6.49 2.97
N ASP A 492 -26.54 5.51 3.74
CA ASP A 492 -27.96 5.30 4.03
C ASP A 492 -28.53 6.40 4.94
N ALA A 493 -29.82 6.30 5.27
CA ALA A 493 -30.51 7.25 6.16
C ALA A 493 -29.91 7.31 7.58
N ASN A 494 -29.11 6.32 7.98
CA ASN A 494 -28.45 6.24 9.28
C ASN A 494 -26.98 6.69 9.21
N GLY A 495 -26.49 7.14 8.05
CA GLY A 495 -25.10 7.53 7.85
C GLY A 495 -24.14 6.37 7.55
N ASN A 496 -24.63 5.15 7.36
CA ASN A 496 -23.78 3.99 7.07
C ASN A 496 -23.50 3.89 5.58
N TYR A 497 -22.25 3.67 5.21
CA TYR A 497 -21.90 3.40 3.82
C TYR A 497 -21.97 1.90 3.48
N PRO A 498 -22.32 1.53 2.24
CA PRO A 498 -22.40 0.14 1.79
C PRO A 498 -21.16 -0.71 2.14
N GLY A 499 -21.41 -1.91 2.67
CA GLY A 499 -20.39 -2.95 2.92
C GLY A 499 -19.40 -2.68 4.04
N ARG A 500 -19.48 -1.52 4.72
CA ARG A 500 -18.57 -1.14 5.81
C ARG A 500 -19.02 -1.73 7.15
N ILE A 501 -18.99 -3.06 7.22
CA ILE A 501 -19.51 -3.86 8.34
C ILE A 501 -18.55 -3.82 9.54
N ASN A 502 -17.24 -3.62 9.31
CA ASN A 502 -16.28 -3.40 10.38
C ASN A 502 -16.36 -1.94 10.84
N THR A 503 -17.21 -1.69 11.83
CA THR A 503 -17.47 -0.36 12.40
C THR A 503 -16.34 0.18 13.27
N SER A 504 -15.32 -0.64 13.57
CA SER A 504 -14.16 -0.23 14.37
C SER A 504 -13.11 0.49 13.53
N ALA A 505 -13.19 0.40 12.21
CA ALA A 505 -12.28 1.01 11.27
C ALA A 505 -12.86 2.28 10.65
N ASN A 506 -11.98 3.19 10.26
CA ASN A 506 -12.31 4.53 9.77
C ASN A 506 -11.64 4.86 8.43
N ASP A 507 -11.15 3.85 7.71
CA ASP A 507 -10.68 4.00 6.32
C ASP A 507 -11.85 4.40 5.40
N PHE A 508 -11.69 5.53 4.73
CA PHE A 508 -12.65 6.00 3.74
C PHE A 508 -11.99 6.97 2.78
N TYR A 509 -12.10 6.70 1.49
CA TYR A 509 -11.79 7.66 0.44
C TYR A 509 -13.07 8.30 -0.08
N THR A 510 -13.09 9.62 -0.25
CA THR A 510 -14.21 10.38 -0.82
C THR A 510 -14.37 10.13 -2.32
N LEU A 511 -15.45 10.66 -2.92
CA LEU A 511 -15.65 10.58 -4.37
C LEU A 511 -14.65 11.46 -5.13
N GLU A 512 -14.28 12.60 -4.57
CA GLU A 512 -13.26 13.50 -5.14
C GLU A 512 -11.87 12.87 -5.12
N GLU A 513 -11.51 12.22 -4.01
CA GLU A 513 -10.26 11.46 -3.89
C GLU A 513 -10.20 10.30 -4.89
N TRP A 514 -11.30 9.56 -5.06
CA TRP A 514 -11.41 8.54 -6.10
C TRP A 514 -11.21 9.10 -7.51
N ASP A 515 -11.91 10.21 -7.84
CA ASP A 515 -11.88 10.80 -9.18
C ASP A 515 -10.50 11.36 -9.50
N SER A 516 -9.87 12.07 -8.56
CA SER A 516 -8.57 12.71 -8.72
C SER A 516 -7.38 11.73 -8.66
N ASN A 517 -7.44 10.67 -7.83
CA ASN A 517 -6.38 9.65 -7.78
C ASN A 517 -6.34 8.74 -9.00
N SER A 518 -7.47 8.55 -9.69
CA SER A 518 -7.42 7.88 -11.00
C SER A 518 -6.70 8.73 -12.07
N GLU A 519 -6.52 10.03 -11.83
CA GLU A 519 -5.84 10.99 -12.70
C GLU A 519 -4.41 11.27 -12.19
N PHE A 520 -4.12 12.51 -11.79
CA PHE A 520 -2.78 12.99 -11.50
C PHE A 520 -2.54 13.40 -10.04
N THR A 521 -3.52 13.18 -9.16
CA THR A 521 -3.45 13.59 -7.76
C THR A 521 -2.93 12.46 -6.89
N LYS A 522 -1.87 12.75 -6.13
CA LYS A 522 -1.35 11.84 -5.10
C LYS A 522 -2.16 12.01 -3.82
N ILE A 523 -2.59 10.90 -3.24
CA ILE A 523 -3.34 10.84 -1.98
C ILE A 523 -2.55 9.98 -1.00
N ASN A 524 -2.04 10.57 0.07
CA ASN A 524 -1.15 9.90 1.01
C ASN A 524 0.03 9.22 0.26
N THR A 525 0.16 7.90 0.37
CA THR A 525 1.19 7.10 -0.32
C THR A 525 0.77 6.64 -1.72
N ALA A 526 -0.46 6.92 -2.15
CA ALA A 526 -1.05 6.52 -3.43
C ALA A 526 -0.79 7.58 -4.51
N TYR A 527 0.11 7.32 -5.45
CA TYR A 527 0.22 8.18 -6.65
C TYR A 527 -1.07 8.17 -7.47
N GLY A 528 -1.30 9.24 -8.21
CA GLY A 528 -2.33 9.24 -9.24
C GLY A 528 -1.99 8.18 -10.29
N ILE A 529 -2.94 7.34 -10.72
CA ILE A 529 -2.66 6.22 -11.63
C ILE A 529 -2.04 6.73 -12.94
N LYS A 530 -2.59 7.79 -13.54
CA LYS A 530 -2.05 8.37 -14.77
C LYS A 530 -0.74 9.12 -14.53
N ASP A 531 -0.57 9.77 -13.37
CA ASP A 531 0.69 10.40 -12.98
C ASP A 531 1.83 9.38 -12.87
N TRP A 532 1.58 8.26 -12.18
CA TRP A 532 2.55 7.18 -12.04
C TRP A 532 3.00 6.65 -13.41
N ILE A 533 2.03 6.29 -14.25
CA ILE A 533 2.30 5.76 -15.60
C ILE A 533 3.10 6.77 -16.43
N LEU A 534 2.69 8.04 -16.47
CA LEU A 534 3.37 9.05 -17.29
C LEU A 534 4.81 9.28 -16.86
N ARG A 535 5.04 9.50 -15.57
CA ARG A 535 6.37 9.80 -15.03
C ARG A 535 7.28 8.58 -15.10
N LYS A 536 6.78 7.38 -14.76
CA LYS A 536 7.56 6.15 -14.90
C LYS A 536 7.90 5.87 -16.36
N TYR A 537 6.94 6.06 -17.29
CA TYR A 537 7.17 5.94 -18.73
C TYR A 537 8.29 6.88 -19.20
N ARG A 538 8.21 8.18 -18.87
CA ARG A 538 9.26 9.16 -19.20
C ARG A 538 10.62 8.75 -18.67
N PHE A 539 10.67 8.35 -17.40
CA PHE A 539 11.91 7.93 -16.76
C PHE A 539 12.52 6.74 -17.49
N VAL A 540 11.77 5.65 -17.72
CA VAL A 540 12.33 4.46 -18.37
C VAL A 540 12.68 4.71 -19.83
N CYS A 541 11.92 5.55 -20.54
CA CYS A 541 12.24 5.91 -21.92
C CYS A 541 13.58 6.66 -22.02
N ASN A 542 13.83 7.60 -21.12
CA ASN A 542 15.08 8.35 -21.08
C ASN A 542 16.25 7.48 -20.57
N TYR A 543 16.04 6.74 -19.48
CA TYR A 543 17.09 5.97 -18.83
C TYR A 543 17.57 4.79 -19.68
N TYR A 544 16.64 4.05 -20.30
CA TYR A 544 16.95 2.88 -21.13
C TYR A 544 17.00 3.19 -22.64
N GLU A 545 17.01 4.48 -23.02
CA GLU A 545 17.06 4.93 -24.41
C GLU A 545 16.00 4.25 -25.31
N ILE A 546 14.76 4.17 -24.82
CA ILE A 546 13.63 3.60 -25.56
C ILE A 546 13.01 4.68 -26.45
N ASP A 547 12.83 4.37 -27.73
CA ASP A 547 12.10 5.22 -28.68
C ASP A 547 10.61 5.23 -28.30
N CYS A 548 10.19 6.32 -27.66
CA CYS A 548 8.89 6.50 -27.03
C CYS A 548 8.11 7.64 -27.68
N ASP A 549 6.78 7.56 -27.63
CA ASP A 549 5.89 8.57 -28.22
C ASP A 549 6.24 10.00 -27.73
N PRO A 550 6.72 10.89 -28.62
CA PRO A 550 7.19 12.22 -28.26
C PRO A 550 6.08 13.10 -27.66
N THR A 551 4.81 12.80 -27.95
CA THR A 551 3.64 13.48 -27.37
C THR A 551 3.67 13.44 -25.85
N TYR A 552 4.14 12.34 -25.27
CA TYR A 552 4.17 12.14 -23.83
C TYR A 552 5.53 12.46 -23.20
N MET A 553 6.55 12.77 -24.01
CA MET A 553 7.91 13.06 -23.51
C MET A 553 8.14 14.54 -23.19
N ASP A 554 7.31 15.45 -23.70
CA ASP A 554 7.41 16.88 -23.40
C ASP A 554 6.83 17.21 -22.02
N GLU A 555 7.69 17.73 -21.13
CA GLU A 555 7.33 18.11 -19.77
C GLU A 555 6.46 19.38 -19.72
N ASN A 556 6.49 20.20 -20.77
CA ASN A 556 5.78 21.49 -20.82
C ASN A 556 4.34 21.40 -21.33
N SER A 557 3.95 20.31 -22.01
CA SER A 557 2.63 20.20 -22.67
C SER A 557 1.62 19.31 -21.94
N ASN A 558 2.05 18.49 -20.96
CA ASN A 558 1.19 17.52 -20.26
C ASN A 558 1.19 17.68 -18.73
N SER A 559 1.57 18.83 -18.21
CA SER A 559 1.50 19.16 -16.79
C SER A 559 0.04 19.41 -16.39
N GLY A 560 -0.73 18.33 -16.20
CA GLY A 560 -1.86 18.39 -15.28
C GLY A 560 -1.32 18.83 -13.92
N ASN A 561 -1.87 19.90 -13.35
CA ASN A 561 -1.42 20.45 -12.07
C ASN A 561 -1.43 19.34 -11.00
N VAL A 562 -0.26 18.82 -10.64
CA VAL A 562 -0.11 17.81 -9.58
C VAL A 562 -0.37 18.50 -8.24
N THR A 563 -1.55 18.25 -7.69
CA THR A 563 -1.93 18.61 -6.32
C THR A 563 -1.65 17.41 -5.43
N THR A 564 -1.02 17.64 -4.27
CA THR A 564 -0.79 16.60 -3.26
C THR A 564 -1.78 16.84 -2.13
N ILE A 565 -2.64 15.86 -1.85
CA ILE A 565 -3.53 15.90 -0.68
C ILE A 565 -2.92 14.96 0.37
N ILE A 566 -2.49 15.53 1.49
CA ILE A 566 -1.99 14.78 2.65
C ILE A 566 -3.12 14.70 3.67
N ILE A 567 -3.61 13.50 3.97
CA ILE A 567 -4.54 13.28 5.06
C ILE A 567 -3.72 13.12 6.36
N PRO A 568 -4.03 13.85 7.44
CA PRO A 568 -3.45 13.55 8.74
C PRO A 568 -3.96 12.19 9.23
N THR A 569 -3.09 11.20 9.30
CA THR A 569 -3.38 9.91 9.94
C THR A 569 -3.65 10.16 11.43
N PRO A 570 -4.74 9.65 12.02
CA PRO A 570 -4.92 9.75 13.46
C PRO A 570 -3.85 8.91 14.14
N THR A 571 -2.83 9.59 14.67
CA THR A 571 -1.89 8.97 15.59
C THR A 571 -2.65 8.83 16.90
N THR A 572 -2.94 7.60 17.31
CA THR A 572 -3.56 7.30 18.60
C THR A 572 -2.54 7.57 19.71
N THR A 573 -2.29 8.83 20.03
CA THR A 573 -1.71 9.23 21.30
C THR A 573 -2.84 9.18 22.34
N VAL A 574 -2.88 8.10 23.11
CA VAL A 574 -3.69 8.03 24.32
C VAL A 574 -3.07 8.99 25.34
N ASP A 575 -3.49 10.24 25.31
CA ASP A 575 -3.23 11.19 26.39
C ASP A 575 -4.31 11.04 27.46
N ILE A 576 -3.94 10.35 28.53
CA ILE A 576 -4.70 10.33 29.78
C ILE A 576 -4.55 11.71 30.41
N THR A 577 -5.52 12.58 30.20
CA THR A 577 -5.69 13.79 31.03
C THR A 577 -7.08 13.80 31.64
N THR A 578 -7.11 13.50 32.93
CA THR A 578 -8.22 13.77 33.83
C THR A 578 -8.39 15.28 34.00
N SER A 579 -9.54 15.83 33.60
CA SER A 579 -10.01 17.12 34.12
C SER A 579 -11.51 17.11 34.39
N VAL A 580 -11.82 17.66 35.56
CA VAL A 580 -13.08 17.66 36.30
C VAL A 580 -14.10 18.59 35.64
N ASP A 581 -15.33 18.09 35.44
CA ASP A 581 -16.48 18.88 35.03
C ASP A 581 -16.92 19.87 36.11
N ILE A 582 -17.11 21.13 35.72
CA ILE A 582 -17.93 22.10 36.46
C ILE A 582 -18.95 22.68 35.48
N GLU A 583 -20.21 22.35 35.72
CA GLU A 583 -21.39 22.91 35.07
C GLU A 583 -21.51 24.43 35.32
N THR A 584 -21.89 25.17 34.28
CA THR A 584 -22.67 26.40 34.44
C THR A 584 -23.72 26.55 33.34
N THR A 585 -24.96 26.34 33.74
CA THR A 585 -26.21 26.75 33.08
C THR A 585 -26.29 28.26 32.84
N THR A 586 -26.77 28.66 31.65
CA THR A 586 -27.62 29.85 31.48
C THR A 586 -28.70 29.61 30.40
N VAL A 587 -29.83 30.27 30.62
CA VAL A 587 -31.17 30.00 30.07
C VAL A 587 -31.64 31.18 29.22
N ALA A 588 -32.50 30.87 28.23
CA ALA A 588 -33.47 31.74 27.52
C ALA A 588 -32.89 32.71 26.45
N GLU A 589 -33.57 33.02 25.35
CA GLU A 589 -35.02 33.13 25.12
C GLU A 589 -35.38 33.10 23.62
N ASN A 590 -36.59 32.62 23.30
CA ASN A 590 -37.23 32.65 21.98
C ASN A 590 -37.74 34.06 21.62
N THR A 591 -37.72 34.43 20.34
CA THR A 591 -38.88 35.12 19.72
C THR A 591 -38.89 35.06 18.18
N THR A 592 -40.10 34.81 17.67
CA THR A 592 -40.60 34.60 16.29
C THR A 592 -41.00 35.88 15.55
N SER A 593 -40.89 35.87 14.19
CA SER A 593 -41.88 36.30 13.15
C SER A 593 -41.16 36.80 11.85
N ILE A 594 -41.28 36.18 10.64
CA ILE A 594 -42.32 36.32 9.56
C ILE A 594 -42.34 37.78 8.99
N ASP A 595 -42.11 38.15 7.70
CA ASP A 595 -42.58 37.78 6.33
C ASP A 595 -41.53 38.22 5.25
N VAL A 596 -41.30 37.50 4.11
CA VAL A 596 -41.80 37.69 2.70
C VAL A 596 -41.79 39.16 2.20
N GLU A 597 -41.05 39.59 1.16
CA GLU A 597 -41.31 39.38 -0.28
C GLU A 597 -40.15 39.92 -1.18
N ILE A 598 -40.21 39.56 -2.46
CA ILE A 598 -39.24 39.67 -3.57
C ILE A 598 -39.31 41.05 -4.28
N GLU A 599 -38.18 41.61 -4.74
CA GLU A 599 -37.93 42.07 -6.13
C GLU A 599 -36.58 42.81 -6.32
N THR A 600 -35.85 42.40 -7.36
CA THR A 600 -34.70 43.04 -8.04
C THR A 600 -35.18 44.05 -9.11
N PRO A 601 -34.33 44.72 -9.93
CA PRO A 601 -32.98 45.32 -9.72
C PRO A 601 -32.87 46.74 -10.35
N THR A 602 -31.96 47.62 -9.90
CA THR A 602 -31.24 48.58 -10.80
C THR A 602 -29.97 49.17 -10.18
N THR A 603 -29.06 49.56 -11.06
CA THR A 603 -27.61 49.68 -10.97
C THR A 603 -27.06 51.08 -10.63
N SER A 604 -25.99 51.08 -9.83
CA SER A 604 -24.81 51.98 -9.69
C SER A 604 -24.89 53.47 -9.38
N SER A 605 -24.15 53.85 -8.32
CA SER A 605 -23.13 54.93 -8.30
C SER A 605 -22.47 54.94 -6.90
N SER A 606 -21.44 54.12 -6.66
CA SER A 606 -20.02 54.51 -6.52
C SER A 606 -19.71 55.61 -5.49
N ALA A 607 -19.26 55.19 -4.30
CA ALA A 607 -18.33 55.89 -3.43
C ALA A 607 -17.45 54.84 -2.72
N GLU A 608 -16.15 54.91 -2.99
CA GLU A 608 -14.99 54.16 -2.47
C GLU A 608 -15.23 53.09 -1.39
N GLU A 609 -15.18 51.83 -1.82
CA GLU A 609 -14.90 50.68 -0.95
C GLU A 609 -13.40 50.37 -1.10
N GLU A 610 -12.63 50.49 -0.02
CA GLU A 610 -11.27 49.94 0.02
C GLU A 610 -11.33 48.48 -0.42
N LYS A 611 -10.57 48.15 -1.47
CA LYS A 611 -10.57 46.85 -2.12
C LYS A 611 -10.05 45.81 -1.11
N ARG A 612 -10.97 45.15 -0.38
CA ARG A 612 -10.65 44.07 0.56
C ARG A 612 -9.98 42.92 -0.21
N ARG A 613 -8.66 42.86 -0.11
CA ARG A 613 -7.84 41.74 -0.59
C ARG A 613 -7.44 40.92 0.61
N CYS A 614 -7.29 39.63 0.41
CA CYS A 614 -6.98 38.64 1.44
C CYS A 614 -5.94 37.69 0.88
N TRP A 615 -5.20 37.05 1.78
CA TRP A 615 -4.10 36.16 1.44
C TRP A 615 -4.52 34.99 0.54
N SER A 616 -5.75 34.51 0.70
CA SER A 616 -6.30 33.42 -0.11
C SER A 616 -6.35 33.74 -1.61
N GLU A 617 -6.46 35.02 -2.01
CA GLU A 617 -6.54 35.40 -3.43
C GLU A 617 -5.23 35.13 -4.17
N LEU A 618 -4.10 35.13 -3.46
CA LEU A 618 -2.78 34.83 -4.03
C LEU A 618 -2.65 33.37 -4.46
N ILE A 619 -3.46 32.48 -3.90
CA ILE A 619 -3.51 31.06 -4.24
C ILE A 619 -4.83 30.66 -4.92
N GLY A 620 -5.57 31.65 -5.45
CA GLY A 620 -6.73 31.42 -6.32
C GLY A 620 -8.09 31.36 -5.62
N TYR A 621 -8.18 31.68 -4.32
CA TYR A 621 -9.41 31.65 -3.54
C TYR A 621 -9.89 33.05 -3.14
N LYS A 622 -11.19 33.30 -3.19
CA LYS A 622 -11.76 34.64 -2.91
C LYS A 622 -11.71 34.98 -1.43
N CYS A 623 -11.79 36.26 -1.10
CA CYS A 623 -12.03 36.69 0.29
C CYS A 623 -13.41 36.30 0.76
N CYS A 624 -13.52 35.98 2.04
CA CYS A 624 -14.80 35.68 2.63
C CYS A 624 -15.72 36.90 2.59
N PRO A 625 -17.01 36.69 2.27
CA PRO A 625 -18.03 37.69 2.48
C PRO A 625 -18.02 38.20 3.92
N PRO A 626 -18.39 39.47 4.19
CA PRO A 626 -18.33 40.04 5.54
C PRO A 626 -19.18 39.31 6.59
N ASP A 627 -20.20 38.56 6.15
CA ASP A 627 -21.08 37.74 6.99
C ASP A 627 -20.51 36.35 7.32
N VAL A 628 -19.42 35.94 6.66
CA VAL A 628 -18.66 34.74 6.98
C VAL A 628 -17.48 35.15 7.85
N THR A 629 -17.59 34.92 9.16
CA THR A 629 -16.56 35.27 10.16
C THR A 629 -16.04 34.06 10.94
N THR A 630 -16.66 32.89 10.74
CA THR A 630 -16.28 31.65 11.42
C THR A 630 -15.06 31.04 10.75
N VAL A 631 -14.00 30.84 11.52
CA VAL A 631 -12.78 30.16 11.09
C VAL A 631 -13.02 28.65 11.13
N TYR A 632 -12.92 28.00 9.98
CA TYR A 632 -13.04 26.54 9.83
C TYR A 632 -11.68 25.86 9.67
N ASP A 633 -10.68 26.59 9.18
CA ASP A 633 -9.32 26.09 9.03
C ASP A 633 -8.29 27.23 9.13
N LYS A 634 -7.01 26.89 9.32
CA LYS A 634 -5.90 27.84 9.39
C LYS A 634 -4.61 27.24 8.82
N ASP A 635 -4.00 27.94 7.88
CA ASP A 635 -2.74 27.55 7.25
C ASP A 635 -1.75 28.74 7.19
N GLU A 636 -0.71 28.62 6.34
CA GLU A 636 0.29 29.67 6.14
C GLU A 636 -0.22 30.92 5.41
N TYR A 637 -1.36 30.82 4.70
CA TYR A 637 -2.07 31.91 4.05
C TYR A 637 -3.18 32.49 4.94
N GLY A 638 -3.25 32.06 6.20
CA GLY A 638 -4.09 32.65 7.23
C GLY A 638 -5.30 31.79 7.61
N GLU A 639 -6.33 32.46 8.09
CA GLU A 639 -7.57 31.85 8.55
C GLU A 639 -8.56 31.73 7.40
N TRP A 640 -9.25 30.59 7.34
CA TRP A 640 -10.15 30.23 6.27
C TRP A 640 -11.57 30.07 6.78
N GLY A 641 -12.51 30.66 6.04
CA GLY A 641 -13.93 30.50 6.23
C GLY A 641 -14.53 29.66 5.10
N TYR A 642 -15.73 29.14 5.34
CA TYR A 642 -16.51 28.45 4.31
C TYR A 642 -17.82 29.20 4.09
N ASP A 643 -18.02 29.70 2.87
CA ASP A 643 -19.26 30.37 2.50
C ASP A 643 -20.30 29.32 2.07
N PHE A 644 -21.22 28.98 2.96
CA PHE A 644 -22.28 28.00 2.70
C PHE A 644 -23.27 28.44 1.61
N LYS A 645 -23.31 29.72 1.23
CA LYS A 645 -24.18 30.21 0.15
C LYS A 645 -23.59 29.88 -1.21
N THR A 646 -22.29 30.08 -1.39
CA THR A 646 -21.58 29.79 -2.65
C THR A 646 -20.96 28.39 -2.67
N LYS A 647 -20.86 27.73 -1.52
CA LYS A 647 -20.20 26.43 -1.30
C LYS A 647 -18.72 26.45 -1.65
N GLU A 648 -18.06 27.59 -1.45
CA GLU A 648 -16.65 27.81 -1.74
C GLU A 648 -15.88 28.11 -0.44
N TRP A 649 -14.63 27.66 -0.37
CA TRP A 649 -13.66 28.12 0.63
C TRP A 649 -13.22 29.55 0.33
N CYS A 650 -13.05 30.35 1.38
CA CYS A 650 -12.68 31.74 1.26
C CYS A 650 -11.70 32.16 2.37
N GLY A 651 -10.85 33.15 2.10
CA GLY A 651 -9.89 33.66 3.08
C GLY A 651 -10.48 34.72 3.99
N LEU A 652 -10.25 34.58 5.29
CA LEU A 652 -10.61 35.56 6.33
C LEU A 652 -9.44 36.51 6.65
N THR A 653 -8.21 36.10 6.40
CA THR A 653 -7.03 36.92 6.68
C THR A 653 -6.80 37.97 5.59
N MET A 654 -6.94 39.23 5.98
CA MET A 654 -6.74 40.38 5.10
C MET A 654 -5.27 40.51 4.67
N LEU A 655 -5.08 40.89 3.41
CA LEU A 655 -3.79 41.27 2.85
C LEU A 655 -3.59 42.75 3.19
N GLU A 656 -2.68 43.05 4.12
CA GLU A 656 -2.32 44.44 4.44
C GLU A 656 -1.44 45.01 3.33
N GLU A 657 -2.04 45.47 2.23
CA GLU A 657 -1.31 46.30 1.27
C GLU A 657 -1.29 47.74 1.78
N SER A 658 -0.10 48.29 2.05
CA SER A 658 0.06 49.73 2.24
C SER A 658 1.15 50.33 1.35
N PRO A 659 0.98 51.60 0.94
CA PRO A 659 1.58 52.15 -0.24
C PRO A 659 2.90 52.83 0.12
N THR A 660 4.01 52.13 0.07
CA THR A 660 5.31 52.82 0.06
C THR A 660 6.25 52.19 -0.94
N THR A 661 6.59 53.00 -1.92
CA THR A 661 7.65 52.84 -2.91
C THR A 661 9.01 52.80 -2.23
N GLU A 662 9.31 51.73 -1.50
CA GLU A 662 10.69 51.42 -1.12
C GLU A 662 11.23 50.32 -2.02
N ASP A 663 12.44 50.57 -2.55
CA ASP A 663 13.16 49.63 -3.39
C ASP A 663 13.45 48.37 -2.59
N CYS A 664 12.88 47.27 -3.04
CA CYS A 664 13.04 45.97 -2.46
C CYS A 664 14.48 45.48 -2.56
N TRP A 665 15.12 45.29 -1.41
CA TRP A 665 16.55 45.00 -1.36
C TRP A 665 16.90 43.62 -1.96
N SER A 666 16.00 42.64 -1.86
CA SER A 666 16.20 41.27 -2.34
C SER A 666 16.17 41.14 -3.86
N GLU A 667 15.54 42.09 -4.58
CA GLU A 667 15.49 42.06 -6.05
C GLU A 667 16.89 42.14 -6.67
N LYS A 668 17.81 42.87 -6.02
CA LYS A 668 19.22 42.97 -6.44
C LYS A 668 19.96 41.63 -6.34
N LEU A 669 19.44 40.71 -5.54
CA LEU A 669 19.96 39.35 -5.35
C LEU A 669 19.20 38.31 -6.18
N GLY A 670 18.22 38.74 -6.99
CA GLY A 670 17.42 37.86 -7.85
C GLY A 670 16.17 37.28 -7.19
N TYR A 671 15.76 37.77 -6.02
CA TYR A 671 14.61 37.28 -5.27
C TYR A 671 13.53 38.36 -5.13
N PRO A 672 12.24 38.02 -5.27
CA PRO A 672 11.15 38.98 -5.14
C PRO A 672 10.98 39.47 -3.70
N CYS A 673 10.08 40.42 -3.50
CA CYS A 673 9.76 41.00 -2.20
C CYS A 673 8.68 40.18 -1.52
N CYS A 674 8.79 39.99 -0.21
CA CYS A 674 7.70 39.38 0.52
C CYS A 674 6.51 40.34 0.58
N MET A 675 5.32 39.79 0.38
CA MET A 675 4.06 40.49 0.56
C MET A 675 3.63 40.48 2.03
N GLY A 676 4.16 39.54 2.82
CA GLY A 676 3.96 39.44 4.25
C GLY A 676 5.20 39.78 5.07
N CYS A 677 5.00 39.80 6.38
CA CYS A 677 6.02 40.17 7.37
C CYS A 677 6.58 38.99 8.15
N LYS A 678 6.32 37.75 7.69
CA LYS A 678 6.75 36.54 8.39
C LYS A 678 8.20 36.21 8.02
N VAL A 679 9.10 36.44 8.97
CA VAL A 679 10.54 36.15 8.82
C VAL A 679 10.81 34.65 9.04
N TYR A 680 11.45 34.02 8.07
CA TYR A 680 11.91 32.63 8.14
C TYR A 680 13.41 32.52 8.41
N GLU A 681 14.20 33.44 7.87
CA GLU A 681 15.65 33.46 8.04
C GLU A 681 16.17 34.91 8.07
N VAL A 682 17.28 35.16 8.74
CA VAL A 682 17.94 36.47 8.75
C VAL A 682 19.43 36.26 8.51
N ASP A 683 19.96 36.95 7.51
CA ASP A 683 21.38 36.90 7.16
C ASP A 683 22.00 38.30 7.10
N ASN A 684 23.16 38.41 6.44
CA ASN A 684 23.87 39.69 6.32
C ASN A 684 23.22 40.66 5.31
N ASP A 685 22.33 40.17 4.45
CA ASP A 685 21.65 40.95 3.42
C ASP A 685 20.28 41.46 3.89
N GLY A 686 19.58 40.69 4.73
CA GLY A 686 18.34 41.14 5.37
C GLY A 686 17.51 40.01 6.00
N SER A 687 16.25 40.33 6.33
CA SER A 687 15.28 39.34 6.81
C SER A 687 14.57 38.70 5.63
N TRP A 688 14.59 37.38 5.52
CA TRP A 688 14.00 36.62 4.43
C TRP A 688 12.67 35.99 4.84
N GLY A 689 11.72 35.97 3.91
CA GLY A 689 10.48 35.23 3.99
C GLY A 689 10.42 34.13 2.92
N TYR A 690 9.47 33.21 3.09
CA TYR A 690 9.19 32.16 2.13
C TYR A 690 7.70 32.17 1.79
N GLU A 691 7.37 32.62 0.58
CA GLU A 691 6.01 32.84 0.10
C GLU A 691 5.89 32.31 -1.34
N LEU A 692 4.74 31.74 -1.73
CA LEU A 692 4.50 31.24 -3.09
C LEU A 692 5.61 30.30 -3.65
N ASN A 693 6.11 29.39 -2.80
CA ASN A 693 7.20 28.44 -3.10
C ASN A 693 8.53 29.09 -3.53
N HIS A 694 8.80 30.33 -3.12
CA HIS A 694 10.09 30.98 -3.36
C HIS A 694 10.55 31.81 -2.15
N TRP A 695 11.86 32.02 -2.07
CA TRP A 695 12.45 32.96 -1.13
C TRP A 695 12.19 34.40 -1.55
N CYS A 696 11.85 35.25 -0.59
CA CYS A 696 11.58 36.66 -0.81
C CYS A 696 12.22 37.53 0.30
N GLY A 697 12.48 38.81 0.02
CA GLY A 697 13.01 39.75 1.02
C GLY A 697 11.90 40.43 1.81
N ILE A 698 11.93 40.32 3.14
CA ILE A 698 11.03 41.03 4.06
C ILE A 698 11.36 42.51 4.03
N GLN A 699 10.32 43.32 3.92
CA GLN A 699 10.44 44.76 3.76
C GLN A 699 10.55 45.46 5.12
N SER A 700 11.22 46.62 5.13
CA SER A 700 11.43 47.48 6.30
C SER A 700 10.16 47.83 7.09
N HIS A 701 9.00 47.89 6.43
CA HIS A 701 7.72 48.20 7.08
C HIS A 701 7.26 47.11 8.06
N CYS A 702 7.81 45.90 7.94
CA CYS A 702 7.56 44.78 8.83
C CYS A 702 8.31 44.86 10.17
N GLU A 703 9.20 45.85 10.34
CA GLU A 703 9.97 46.08 11.59
C GLU A 703 9.22 46.92 12.65
N LYS A 704 7.88 47.00 12.57
CA LYS A 704 7.04 47.82 13.48
C LYS A 704 6.45 47.07 14.66
#